data_AF-A0A3S9KFY2-F1
#
_entry.id   AF-A0A3S9KFY2-F1
#
_cell.length_a   1.000
_cell.length_b   1.000
_cell.length_c   1.000
_cell.angle_alpha   90.00
_cell.angle_beta   90.00
_cell.angle_gamma   90.00
#
_symmetry.space_group_name_H-M   'P 1'
#
loop_
_entity.id
_entity.type
_entity.pdbx_description
1 polymer ?
#
loop_
_entity_poly.entity_id
_entity_poly.type
_entity_poly.pdbx_seq_one_letter_code
_entity_poly.pdbx_strand_id
1 'polypeptide(L)'
;MKKLISILFLLTIQISIFSCLDIYSQGDKIDLVYLKDYEYLPINITLYKDTEFKLPFTIIYYNWKTYVQDNANFINVTSYSTNSSIYWGSRMKACAQSYAKNVTVCNFQSGDLYNALFRATNVTFLNRPSTRGGIVNITGEYMRCGCRDINQVYMTKPGTIYNEIVSLYVAGDPYDPNYNPNFLTTTIIPGFGKGKICFDFNKLQCAYVYYQQPTISSTLYDAQNQQLTIKGTNFYNVSNVAHILIDNQPIDSNGIASIDHEQIVLNYPFKYTQTLNLSVSIDILSVNQPFEIPPFPTSYSTTVTQYNEGIVVINGTNLISSSDQNNIVITVDDKPCTAIQPFDITSITCKLSNEGADTKQHQLKLCVNNICSLKNLVFEYAKPYISSITQNDTRFSVSGTSQGSAKYNSTVLEITYNTNQKITIVPDSISSDETIAQFTVPFFCGNASAQLIVNGVKSNQYQITPEPLIKPISPPSTDGKSPLNVLLYYYDCKYYNNKPVLKYLSMQVTGENINNTYSFNVKQGTGKKQALITFADQDIPVEYSYAKPLVSNHSVVFDDPLSTVTLNGNNFGTNSSLCNLTYKGAPKPCVVINNYQISFKIDVLEVSANIIITIDGIQSENYTMELVKCLLANDHSFPTSFGCLSSNPVVQYYCDSLTTFTANTDPYKLLHATFDDQSTNITINGNNVSIPVKEGAKNSTLKLYLNGLFSKSYSVVRDKGIVYDSKLSYNEDKGSISLEFNGMNFGTPLVINLPTLLNSSFGMDNCTLLYHGTDDNKNCTNDLITCQLTLPTDFNKTLLAQDENSNTTLSIPFSLKVGDSLINSTISNVEHSSNQNDNNKRTKTIALAVTLPIGLTLLTAGGVFGAWKYHQNKIDNKKKKNIESSDSNNFNNDEEKK
;
A
#
# COMPACT_ATOMS: atom_id res chain seq x y z
N MET A 1 -79.12 80.93 29.42
CA MET A 1 -78.49 81.83 28.44
C MET A 1 -77.31 81.18 27.69
N LYS A 2 -76.33 80.54 28.35
CA LYS A 2 -75.19 79.85 27.67
C LYS A 2 -75.57 78.71 26.71
N LYS A 3 -76.58 77.88 27.03
CA LYS A 3 -77.07 76.81 26.11
C LYS A 3 -77.76 77.34 24.85
N LEU A 4 -78.43 78.48 24.94
CA LEU A 4 -79.09 79.11 23.78
C LEU A 4 -78.05 79.72 22.85
N ILE A 5 -76.98 80.31 23.39
CA ILE A 5 -75.86 80.84 22.61
C ILE A 5 -75.06 79.70 21.96
N SER A 6 -74.80 78.58 22.63
CA SER A 6 -74.14 77.42 21.98
C SER A 6 -74.99 76.77 20.90
N ILE A 7 -76.31 76.68 21.05
CA ILE A 7 -77.20 76.16 19.99
C ILE A 7 -77.29 77.15 18.83
N LEU A 8 -77.36 78.46 19.11
CA LEU A 8 -77.34 79.48 18.05
C LEU A 8 -75.98 79.49 17.33
N PHE A 9 -74.87 79.29 18.05
CA PHE A 9 -73.52 79.21 17.50
C PHE A 9 -73.31 77.94 16.67
N LEU A 10 -73.84 76.79 17.11
CA LEU A 10 -73.84 75.53 16.35
C LEU A 10 -74.76 75.59 15.13
N LEU A 11 -75.93 76.24 15.22
CA LEU A 11 -76.79 76.48 14.06
C LEU A 11 -76.16 77.46 13.08
N THR A 12 -75.52 78.54 13.54
CA THR A 12 -74.81 79.46 12.64
C THR A 12 -73.60 78.80 12.00
N ILE A 13 -72.87 77.93 12.72
CA ILE A 13 -71.76 77.17 12.15
C ILE A 13 -72.26 76.13 11.13
N GLN A 14 -73.38 75.45 11.37
CA GLN A 14 -73.99 74.54 10.37
C GLN A 14 -74.58 75.27 9.16
N ILE A 15 -75.07 76.51 9.31
CA ILE A 15 -75.61 77.30 8.21
C ILE A 15 -74.49 77.98 7.38
N SER A 16 -73.31 78.23 7.95
CA SER A 16 -72.16 78.79 7.23
C SER A 16 -71.27 77.76 6.49
N ILE A 17 -71.66 76.48 6.43
CA ILE A 17 -70.88 75.42 5.74
C ILE A 17 -71.48 75.02 4.38
N PHE A 18 -72.65 75.55 3.99
CA PHE A 18 -73.25 75.30 2.67
C PHE A 18 -72.93 76.40 1.65
N SER A 19 -71.64 76.60 1.36
CA SER A 19 -71.20 77.53 0.31
C SER A 19 -70.15 76.92 -0.62
N CYS A 20 -70.41 75.71 -1.10
CA CYS A 20 -70.09 75.26 -2.46
C CYS A 20 -70.76 73.88 -2.64
N LEU A 21 -71.80 73.79 -3.46
CA LEU A 21 -72.30 72.50 -3.93
C LEU A 21 -71.36 71.96 -5.02
N ASP A 22 -71.37 70.64 -5.18
CA ASP A 22 -70.33 69.82 -5.80
C ASP A 22 -69.72 70.31 -7.12
N ILE A 23 -68.39 70.20 -7.21
CA ILE A 23 -67.59 70.44 -8.41
C ILE A 23 -67.23 69.10 -9.05
N TYR A 24 -67.77 68.83 -10.25
CA TYR A 24 -67.45 67.65 -11.06
C TYR A 24 -66.71 68.08 -12.32
N SER A 25 -65.37 68.07 -12.30
CA SER A 25 -64.61 68.06 -13.56
C SER A 25 -64.24 66.61 -13.88
N GLN A 26 -64.64 66.16 -15.06
CA GLN A 26 -64.33 64.84 -15.61
C GLN A 26 -63.76 65.02 -17.03
N GLY A 27 -62.44 64.90 -17.16
CA GLY A 27 -61.75 64.86 -18.44
C GLY A 27 -61.92 66.14 -19.26
N ASP A 28 -62.51 66.00 -20.44
CA ASP A 28 -62.80 67.07 -21.41
C ASP A 28 -64.03 67.93 -21.04
N LYS A 29 -64.65 67.66 -19.88
CA LYS A 29 -65.84 68.36 -19.40
C LYS A 29 -65.68 68.91 -17.97
N ILE A 30 -66.21 70.10 -17.77
CA ILE A 30 -66.42 70.72 -16.47
C ILE A 30 -67.93 70.84 -16.24
N ASP A 31 -68.42 70.34 -15.11
CA ASP A 31 -69.77 70.55 -14.58
C ASP A 31 -69.64 71.12 -13.15
N LEU A 32 -70.15 72.34 -12.93
CA LEU A 32 -70.11 73.01 -11.64
C LEU A 32 -71.53 73.31 -11.20
N VAL A 33 -71.92 72.88 -10.01
CA VAL A 33 -73.24 73.16 -9.46
C VAL A 33 -73.14 74.25 -8.40
N TYR A 34 -73.56 75.46 -8.75
CA TYR A 34 -73.63 76.57 -7.81
C TYR A 34 -75.03 76.71 -7.23
N LEU A 35 -75.13 77.10 -5.95
CA LEU A 35 -76.37 77.66 -5.42
C LEU A 35 -76.63 78.99 -6.13
N LYS A 36 -77.90 79.32 -6.40
CA LYS A 36 -78.28 80.56 -7.10
C LYS A 36 -77.75 81.84 -6.44
N ASP A 37 -77.52 81.81 -5.14
CA ASP A 37 -76.99 82.95 -4.37
C ASP A 37 -75.45 83.00 -4.32
N TYR A 38 -74.75 82.16 -5.10
CA TYR A 38 -73.30 82.19 -5.21
C TYR A 38 -72.82 83.50 -5.86
N GLU A 39 -71.78 84.11 -5.28
CA GLU A 39 -71.51 85.54 -5.48
C GLU A 39 -71.03 85.87 -6.91
N TYR A 40 -70.34 84.95 -7.59
CA TYR A 40 -69.79 85.12 -8.94
C TYR A 40 -69.84 83.83 -9.76
N LEU A 41 -70.48 83.86 -10.92
CA LEU A 41 -70.56 82.74 -11.88
C LEU A 41 -69.61 82.97 -13.06
N PRO A 42 -68.74 82.01 -13.44
CA PRO A 42 -67.76 82.20 -14.52
C PRO A 42 -68.43 82.24 -15.90
N ILE A 43 -68.38 83.37 -16.60
CA ILE A 43 -68.91 83.51 -17.97
C ILE A 43 -67.88 82.99 -18.96
N ASN A 44 -66.66 83.51 -18.81
CA ASN A 44 -65.50 83.04 -19.50
C ASN A 44 -64.26 83.19 -18.62
N ILE A 45 -63.25 82.38 -18.91
CA ILE A 45 -61.95 82.46 -18.28
C ILE A 45 -60.91 82.63 -19.38
N THR A 46 -60.24 83.78 -19.37
CA THR A 46 -59.11 84.05 -20.25
C THR A 46 -57.84 83.51 -19.61
N LEU A 47 -57.13 82.67 -20.36
CA LEU A 47 -55.83 82.10 -20.01
C LEU A 47 -54.70 82.95 -20.59
N TYR A 48 -53.65 83.16 -19.82
CA TYR A 48 -52.48 83.97 -20.17
C TYR A 48 -51.21 83.15 -19.95
N LYS A 49 -50.27 83.21 -20.90
CA LYS A 49 -48.98 82.49 -20.82
C LYS A 49 -47.89 83.29 -20.11
N ASP A 50 -48.07 84.60 -19.98
CA ASP A 50 -47.17 85.46 -19.21
C ASP A 50 -47.70 85.72 -17.80
N THR A 51 -46.77 85.94 -16.87
CA THR A 51 -47.08 86.16 -15.46
C THR A 51 -47.71 87.52 -15.17
N GLU A 52 -47.69 88.46 -16.12
CA GLU A 52 -48.16 89.83 -16.01
C GLU A 52 -49.54 90.06 -16.67
N PHE A 53 -50.16 89.01 -17.22
CA PHE A 53 -51.43 89.03 -17.96
C PHE A 53 -51.44 89.95 -19.19
N LYS A 54 -50.32 90.06 -19.90
CA LYS A 54 -50.16 90.96 -21.05
C LYS A 54 -50.70 90.38 -22.35
N LEU A 55 -50.57 89.08 -22.57
CA LEU A 55 -50.92 88.40 -23.81
C LEU A 55 -51.93 87.27 -23.52
N PRO A 56 -53.22 87.46 -23.87
CA PRO A 56 -54.20 86.40 -23.75
C PRO A 56 -53.86 85.28 -24.75
N PHE A 57 -53.87 84.05 -24.27
CA PHE A 57 -53.53 82.86 -25.03
C PHE A 57 -54.76 82.14 -25.56
N THR A 58 -55.76 81.90 -24.70
CA THR A 58 -57.05 81.31 -25.10
C THR A 58 -58.16 81.68 -24.11
N ILE A 59 -59.42 81.46 -24.48
CA ILE A 59 -60.59 81.75 -23.65
C ILE A 59 -61.44 80.50 -23.51
N ILE A 60 -61.78 80.16 -22.26
CA ILE A 60 -62.73 79.12 -21.90
C ILE A 60 -64.09 79.78 -21.76
N TYR A 61 -65.11 79.27 -22.47
CA TYR A 61 -66.47 79.77 -22.36
C TYR A 61 -67.33 78.77 -21.58
N TYR A 62 -68.18 79.31 -20.71
CA TYR A 62 -69.06 78.50 -19.88
C TYR A 62 -70.51 78.73 -20.26
N ASN A 63 -71.28 77.64 -20.30
CA ASN A 63 -72.72 77.65 -20.50
C ASN A 63 -73.42 77.39 -19.19
N TRP A 64 -74.50 78.12 -18.90
CA TRP A 64 -75.21 77.96 -17.64
C TRP A 64 -76.65 77.52 -17.85
N LYS A 65 -77.13 76.65 -16.95
CA LYS A 65 -78.52 76.25 -16.90
C LYS A 65 -79.00 76.24 -15.46
N THR A 66 -80.07 76.98 -15.19
CA THR A 66 -80.72 76.98 -13.87
C THR A 66 -81.66 75.80 -13.74
N TYR A 67 -81.68 75.15 -12.59
CA TYR A 67 -82.65 74.11 -12.26
C TYR A 67 -83.01 74.16 -10.76
N VAL A 68 -84.12 73.53 -10.38
CA VAL A 68 -84.59 73.50 -8.98
C VAL A 68 -84.47 72.08 -8.46
N GLN A 69 -83.84 71.91 -7.30
CA GLN A 69 -83.75 70.64 -6.59
C GLN A 69 -83.96 70.93 -5.09
N ASP A 70 -84.80 70.15 -4.42
CA ASP A 70 -85.08 70.27 -2.98
C ASP A 70 -85.39 71.70 -2.49
N ASN A 71 -86.25 72.43 -3.22
CA ASN A 71 -86.64 73.83 -2.98
C ASN A 71 -85.50 74.87 -3.02
N ALA A 72 -84.30 74.48 -3.46
CA ALA A 72 -83.20 75.38 -3.76
C ALA A 72 -83.01 75.54 -5.27
N ASN A 73 -82.68 76.76 -5.70
CA ASN A 73 -82.30 77.01 -7.08
C ASN A 73 -80.80 76.76 -7.26
N PHE A 74 -80.46 75.95 -8.24
CA PHE A 74 -79.10 75.63 -8.62
C PHE A 74 -78.80 76.14 -10.03
N ILE A 75 -77.52 76.39 -10.27
CA ILE A 75 -76.98 76.80 -11.55
C ILE A 75 -75.94 75.77 -11.92
N ASN A 76 -76.22 74.95 -12.93
CA ASN A 76 -75.21 74.10 -13.53
C ASN A 76 -74.42 74.92 -14.54
N VAL A 77 -73.11 74.96 -14.38
CA VAL A 77 -72.17 75.67 -15.24
C VAL A 77 -71.28 74.65 -15.92
N THR A 78 -71.35 74.60 -17.25
CA THR A 78 -70.68 73.59 -18.05
C THR A 78 -69.72 74.17 -19.07
N SER A 79 -68.58 73.51 -19.27
CA SER A 79 -67.59 73.85 -20.30
C SER A 79 -66.95 72.57 -20.84
N TYR A 80 -66.57 72.60 -22.13
CA TYR A 80 -65.92 71.49 -22.81
C TYR A 80 -64.61 71.94 -23.44
N SER A 81 -63.61 71.06 -23.45
CA SER A 81 -62.39 71.27 -24.21
C SER A 81 -61.79 69.96 -24.67
N THR A 82 -61.34 69.90 -25.91
CA THR A 82 -60.70 68.70 -26.49
C THR A 82 -59.18 68.81 -26.53
N ASN A 83 -58.61 69.97 -26.16
CA ASN A 83 -57.17 70.21 -26.26
C ASN A 83 -56.58 70.56 -24.90
N SER A 84 -56.14 69.56 -24.15
CA SER A 84 -55.50 69.73 -22.83
C SER A 84 -54.23 70.56 -22.85
N SER A 85 -53.52 70.64 -23.99
CA SER A 85 -52.25 71.36 -24.08
C SER A 85 -52.36 72.88 -23.92
N ILE A 86 -53.51 73.45 -24.29
CA ILE A 86 -53.69 74.90 -24.23
C ILE A 86 -53.81 75.44 -22.80
N TYR A 87 -54.09 74.58 -21.83
CA TYR A 87 -54.27 74.94 -20.43
C TYR A 87 -52.95 75.04 -19.65
N TRP A 88 -51.86 74.53 -20.23
CA TRP A 88 -50.57 74.46 -19.58
C TRP A 88 -50.03 75.81 -19.14
N GLY A 89 -49.50 75.87 -17.91
CA GLY A 89 -48.71 77.02 -17.42
C GLY A 89 -49.45 78.35 -17.51
N SER A 90 -50.78 78.31 -17.54
CA SER A 90 -51.58 79.49 -17.78
C SER A 90 -52.00 80.13 -16.47
N ARG A 91 -51.79 81.43 -16.34
CA ARG A 91 -52.52 82.23 -15.36
C ARG A 91 -53.89 82.58 -15.93
N MET A 92 -54.84 82.90 -15.06
CA MET A 92 -56.19 83.19 -15.51
C MET A 92 -56.76 84.51 -14.98
N LYS A 93 -57.65 85.08 -15.77
CA LYS A 93 -58.59 86.12 -15.35
C LYS A 93 -59.97 85.72 -15.85
N ALA A 94 -60.97 85.80 -14.99
CA ALA A 94 -62.34 85.50 -15.37
C ALA A 94 -63.12 86.78 -15.67
N CYS A 95 -64.06 86.68 -16.60
CA CYS A 95 -65.27 87.49 -16.53
C CYS A 95 -66.34 86.66 -15.83
N ALA A 96 -66.84 87.15 -14.70
CA ALA A 96 -67.86 86.47 -13.93
C ALA A 96 -69.08 87.37 -13.75
N GLN A 97 -70.29 86.82 -13.79
CA GLN A 97 -71.51 87.56 -13.49
C GLN A 97 -71.77 87.46 -11.99
N SER A 98 -71.89 88.60 -11.33
CA SER A 98 -72.46 88.63 -9.98
C SER A 98 -73.96 88.47 -10.09
N TYR A 99 -74.49 87.35 -9.58
CA TYR A 99 -75.92 87.06 -9.68
C TYR A 99 -76.75 88.07 -8.88
N ALA A 100 -76.31 88.39 -7.66
CA ALA A 100 -76.99 89.34 -6.77
C ALA A 100 -77.05 90.77 -7.32
N LYS A 101 -76.01 91.20 -8.05
CA LYS A 101 -75.90 92.56 -8.58
C LYS A 101 -76.24 92.65 -10.07
N ASN A 102 -76.42 91.51 -10.74
CA ASN A 102 -76.60 91.37 -12.19
C ASN A 102 -75.56 92.16 -13.01
N VAL A 103 -74.30 92.19 -12.55
CA VAL A 103 -73.18 92.87 -13.24
C VAL A 103 -72.10 91.88 -13.61
N THR A 104 -71.55 92.04 -14.81
CA THR A 104 -70.36 91.31 -15.24
C THR A 104 -69.11 92.01 -14.71
N VAL A 105 -68.31 91.30 -13.92
CA VAL A 105 -67.00 91.74 -13.44
C VAL A 105 -65.94 90.97 -14.22
N CYS A 106 -65.19 91.69 -15.06
CA CYS A 106 -64.05 91.15 -15.79
C CYS A 106 -62.72 91.42 -15.07
N ASN A 107 -61.68 90.68 -15.43
CA ASN A 107 -60.39 90.67 -14.74
C ASN A 107 -60.45 90.15 -13.30
N PHE A 108 -61.50 89.39 -12.97
CA PHE A 108 -61.73 88.88 -11.64
C PHE A 108 -60.87 87.64 -11.36
N GLN A 109 -60.34 87.55 -10.14
CA GLN A 109 -59.56 86.42 -9.65
C GLN A 109 -60.10 86.03 -8.26
N SER A 110 -60.62 84.82 -8.14
CA SER A 110 -61.02 84.22 -6.88
C SER A 110 -60.49 82.78 -6.80
N GLY A 111 -60.19 82.32 -5.58
CA GLY A 111 -59.85 80.92 -5.30
C GLY A 111 -60.91 79.95 -5.84
N ASP A 112 -62.19 80.33 -5.75
CA ASP A 112 -63.31 79.50 -6.18
C ASP A 112 -63.36 79.29 -7.69
N LEU A 113 -62.88 80.27 -8.46
CA LEU A 113 -62.83 80.17 -9.92
C LEU A 113 -61.68 79.28 -10.41
N TYR A 114 -60.67 79.03 -9.58
CA TYR A 114 -59.67 78.01 -9.91
C TYR A 114 -60.26 76.60 -9.88
N ASN A 115 -61.31 76.39 -9.10
CA ASN A 115 -62.04 75.12 -9.11
C ASN A 115 -62.89 74.94 -10.38
N ALA A 116 -63.12 76.03 -11.14
CA ALA A 116 -63.83 76.01 -12.41
C ALA A 116 -62.94 75.64 -13.60
N LEU A 117 -61.68 75.23 -13.38
CA LEU A 117 -60.74 74.79 -14.41
C LEU A 117 -60.74 73.26 -14.56
N PHE A 118 -60.33 72.77 -15.74
CA PHE A 118 -60.20 71.34 -16.00
C PHE A 118 -59.23 70.71 -15.01
N ARG A 119 -59.64 69.59 -14.41
CA ARG A 119 -58.83 68.84 -13.45
C ARG A 119 -57.90 67.86 -14.16
N ALA A 120 -56.71 67.67 -13.61
CA ALA A 120 -55.80 66.64 -14.09
C ALA A 120 -56.50 65.26 -14.07
N THR A 121 -56.60 64.60 -15.22
CA THR A 121 -57.21 63.27 -15.38
C THR A 121 -56.25 62.29 -16.04
N ASN A 122 -56.52 60.99 -15.89
CA ASN A 122 -55.70 59.92 -16.47
C ASN A 122 -54.21 60.01 -16.07
N VAL A 123 -53.93 60.58 -14.88
CA VAL A 123 -52.56 60.76 -14.39
C VAL A 123 -51.95 59.40 -14.07
N THR A 124 -50.84 59.12 -14.72
CA THR A 124 -50.09 57.88 -14.66
C THR A 124 -48.60 58.19 -14.48
N PHE A 125 -47.93 57.37 -13.70
CA PHE A 125 -46.49 57.48 -13.45
C PHE A 125 -45.80 56.35 -14.19
N LEU A 126 -44.97 56.68 -15.17
CA LEU A 126 -44.34 55.68 -16.06
C LEU A 126 -43.26 54.87 -15.36
N ASN A 127 -42.67 55.43 -14.31
CA ASN A 127 -41.69 54.76 -13.47
C ASN A 127 -41.87 55.16 -12.01
N ARG A 128 -41.54 54.23 -11.11
CA ARG A 128 -41.53 54.46 -9.67
C ARG A 128 -40.15 54.96 -9.24
N PRO A 129 -40.03 56.03 -8.43
CA PRO A 129 -38.76 56.49 -7.91
C PRO A 129 -38.21 55.49 -6.87
N SER A 130 -36.88 55.39 -6.79
CA SER A 130 -36.21 54.69 -5.69
C SER A 130 -36.40 55.43 -4.38
N THR A 131 -36.12 54.81 -3.23
CA THR A 131 -36.21 55.53 -1.94
C THR A 131 -35.20 56.67 -1.80
N ARG A 132 -34.17 56.74 -2.66
CA ARG A 132 -33.27 57.90 -2.82
C ARG A 132 -33.87 59.03 -3.65
N GLY A 133 -35.11 58.87 -4.11
CA GLY A 133 -35.72 59.72 -5.13
C GLY A 133 -35.27 59.33 -6.53
N GLY A 134 -35.49 60.23 -7.49
CA GLY A 134 -35.08 60.04 -8.87
C GLY A 134 -36.01 60.72 -9.87
N ILE A 135 -35.63 60.64 -11.14
CA ILE A 135 -36.40 61.20 -12.25
C ILE A 135 -37.64 60.34 -12.49
N VAL A 136 -38.82 60.96 -12.52
CA VAL A 136 -40.10 60.31 -12.80
C VAL A 136 -40.78 61.01 -13.96
N ASN A 137 -41.25 60.20 -14.91
CA ASN A 137 -42.09 60.66 -16.01
C ASN A 137 -43.57 60.46 -15.66
N ILE A 138 -44.35 61.51 -15.84
CA ILE A 138 -45.76 61.61 -15.48
C ILE A 138 -46.54 61.90 -16.76
N THR A 139 -47.55 61.09 -17.06
CA THR A 139 -48.44 61.27 -18.20
C THR A 139 -49.86 61.50 -17.72
N GLY A 140 -50.64 62.29 -18.45
CA GLY A 140 -52.02 62.60 -18.09
C GLY A 140 -52.56 63.75 -18.93
N GLU A 141 -53.79 64.13 -18.68
CA GLU A 141 -54.46 65.22 -19.39
C GLU A 141 -54.74 66.37 -18.42
N TYR A 142 -54.71 67.61 -18.91
CA TYR A 142 -54.98 68.82 -18.13
C TYR A 142 -54.07 68.97 -16.90
N MET A 143 -52.84 68.41 -16.99
CA MET A 143 -51.97 68.21 -15.83
C MET A 143 -51.45 69.49 -15.16
N ARG A 144 -51.63 70.71 -15.67
CA ARG A 144 -51.26 71.95 -14.94
C ARG A 144 -52.03 73.18 -15.38
N CYS A 145 -53.23 73.33 -14.83
CA CYS A 145 -54.00 74.57 -14.95
C CYS A 145 -53.91 75.38 -13.64
N GLY A 146 -53.57 76.68 -13.71
CA GLY A 146 -53.62 77.59 -12.56
C GLY A 146 -52.38 77.67 -11.66
N CYS A 147 -51.23 77.12 -12.07
CA CYS A 147 -49.98 77.27 -11.33
C CYS A 147 -49.42 78.70 -11.45
N ARG A 148 -49.02 79.32 -10.32
CA ARG A 148 -48.34 80.64 -10.33
C ARG A 148 -46.96 80.59 -10.98
N ASP A 149 -46.26 79.46 -10.81
CA ASP A 149 -44.99 79.15 -11.46
C ASP A 149 -45.22 77.97 -12.43
N ILE A 150 -44.92 78.22 -13.69
CA ILE A 150 -45.14 77.30 -14.81
C ILE A 150 -44.23 76.07 -14.77
N ASN A 151 -43.11 76.14 -14.03
CA ASN A 151 -42.10 75.08 -13.96
C ASN A 151 -42.17 74.23 -12.69
N GLN A 152 -43.15 74.44 -11.80
CA GLN A 152 -43.25 73.72 -10.52
C GLN A 152 -44.52 72.89 -10.33
N VAL A 153 -44.39 71.68 -9.76
CA VAL A 153 -45.48 70.92 -9.12
C VAL A 153 -45.21 70.88 -7.63
N TYR A 154 -46.24 70.62 -6.83
CA TYR A 154 -46.09 70.46 -5.40
C TYR A 154 -46.13 69.00 -5.04
N MET A 155 -45.28 68.56 -4.12
CA MET A 155 -45.33 67.22 -3.56
C MET A 155 -45.50 67.33 -2.05
N THR A 156 -46.44 66.56 -1.50
CA THR A 156 -46.46 66.31 -0.06
C THR A 156 -45.35 65.32 0.25
N LYS A 157 -44.41 65.73 1.11
CA LYS A 157 -43.25 64.93 1.49
C LYS A 157 -43.71 63.61 2.10
N PRO A 158 -43.31 62.47 1.51
CA PRO A 158 -43.69 61.16 2.02
C PRO A 158 -43.20 60.98 3.45
N GLY A 159 -44.02 60.34 4.31
CA GLY A 159 -43.59 59.97 5.66
C GLY A 159 -43.56 61.09 6.71
N THR A 160 -44.09 62.29 6.42
CA THR A 160 -44.18 63.38 7.41
C THR A 160 -45.61 63.55 7.94
N ILE A 161 -45.75 63.71 9.25
CA ILE A 161 -47.04 63.89 9.95
C ILE A 161 -47.66 65.27 9.62
N TYR A 162 -46.84 66.24 9.17
CA TYR A 162 -47.23 67.64 9.01
C TYR A 162 -47.58 68.07 7.59
N ASN A 163 -47.78 67.14 6.64
CA ASN A 163 -48.02 67.47 5.23
C ASN A 163 -47.00 68.51 4.74
N GLU A 164 -45.70 68.31 5.00
CA GLU A 164 -44.67 69.24 4.52
C GLU A 164 -44.73 69.24 2.98
N ILE A 165 -44.82 70.42 2.37
CA ILE A 165 -44.98 70.55 0.92
C ILE A 165 -43.70 71.09 0.32
N VAL A 166 -43.21 70.39 -0.69
CA VAL A 166 -41.99 70.74 -1.43
C VAL A 166 -42.37 71.05 -2.88
N SER A 167 -41.78 72.11 -3.44
CA SER A 167 -41.87 72.38 -4.88
C SER A 167 -40.88 71.49 -5.64
N LEU A 168 -41.35 70.79 -6.66
CA LEU A 168 -40.52 70.03 -7.59
C LEU A 168 -40.50 70.70 -8.96
N TYR A 169 -39.31 70.83 -9.53
CA TYR A 169 -39.14 71.39 -10.87
C TYR A 169 -39.42 70.35 -11.94
N VAL A 170 -40.20 70.74 -12.96
CA VAL A 170 -40.39 69.96 -14.18
C VAL A 170 -39.37 70.38 -15.23
N ALA A 171 -38.79 69.39 -15.90
CA ALA A 171 -37.81 69.56 -16.95
C ALA A 171 -38.47 70.04 -18.25
N GLY A 172 -37.73 70.85 -19.01
CA GLY A 172 -38.17 71.45 -20.28
C GLY A 172 -38.48 72.95 -20.15
N ASP A 173 -38.47 73.65 -21.27
CA ASP A 173 -38.91 75.04 -21.35
C ASP A 173 -40.42 75.07 -21.67
N PRO A 174 -41.27 75.60 -20.78
CA PRO A 174 -42.72 75.67 -20.99
C PRO A 174 -43.13 76.60 -22.15
N TYR A 175 -42.20 77.41 -22.65
CA TYR A 175 -42.39 78.29 -23.80
C TYR A 175 -41.96 77.67 -25.14
N ASP A 176 -41.34 76.48 -25.13
CA ASP A 176 -41.01 75.75 -26.36
C ASP A 176 -42.32 75.27 -27.04
N PRO A 177 -42.56 75.58 -28.33
CA PRO A 177 -43.73 75.11 -29.07
C PRO A 177 -43.84 73.57 -29.15
N ASN A 178 -42.75 72.82 -28.93
CA ASN A 178 -42.74 71.36 -28.89
C ASN A 178 -42.90 70.79 -27.48
N TYR A 179 -43.00 71.63 -26.45
CA TYR A 179 -43.21 71.17 -25.08
C TYR A 179 -44.54 70.41 -24.97
N ASN A 180 -44.50 69.17 -24.47
CA ASN A 180 -45.69 68.36 -24.28
C ASN A 180 -46.22 68.48 -22.84
N PRO A 181 -47.28 69.27 -22.59
CA PRO A 181 -47.81 69.45 -21.23
C PRO A 181 -48.57 68.25 -20.67
N ASN A 182 -48.82 67.24 -21.50
CA ASN A 182 -49.39 65.96 -21.10
C ASN A 182 -48.31 64.91 -20.78
N PHE A 183 -47.03 65.30 -20.82
CA PHE A 183 -45.88 64.47 -20.44
C PHE A 183 -44.88 65.30 -19.64
N LEU A 184 -44.82 65.08 -18.33
CA LEU A 184 -43.94 65.83 -17.43
C LEU A 184 -42.80 64.94 -16.95
N THR A 185 -41.60 65.51 -16.88
CA THR A 185 -40.46 64.86 -16.23
C THR A 185 -40.06 65.68 -15.00
N THR A 186 -40.05 65.07 -13.82
CA THR A 186 -39.70 65.75 -12.56
C THR A 186 -38.78 64.88 -11.72
N THR A 187 -37.90 65.49 -10.93
CA THR A 187 -37.09 64.76 -9.94
C THR A 187 -37.86 64.67 -8.62
N ILE A 188 -38.26 63.46 -8.25
CA ILE A 188 -38.88 63.16 -6.96
C ILE A 188 -37.79 63.09 -5.88
N ILE A 189 -38.05 63.71 -4.73
CA ILE A 189 -37.15 63.72 -3.57
C ILE A 189 -37.07 62.34 -2.89
N PRO A 190 -36.04 62.07 -2.06
CA PRO A 190 -35.99 60.87 -1.22
C PRO A 190 -37.26 60.70 -0.37
N GLY A 191 -37.72 59.46 -0.22
CA GLY A 191 -38.93 59.13 0.51
C GLY A 191 -39.25 57.63 0.44
N PHE A 192 -40.41 57.23 0.94
CA PHE A 192 -40.84 55.84 0.99
C PHE A 192 -42.37 55.72 0.88
N GLY A 193 -42.84 54.50 0.63
CA GLY A 193 -44.27 54.20 0.56
C GLY A 193 -45.01 54.99 -0.52
N LYS A 194 -45.94 55.83 -0.09
CA LYS A 194 -46.85 56.58 -0.96
C LYS A 194 -46.68 58.10 -0.81
N GLY A 195 -46.33 58.77 -1.91
CA GLY A 195 -46.32 60.23 -2.03
C GLY A 195 -47.55 60.77 -2.77
N LYS A 196 -47.77 62.09 -2.67
CA LYS A 196 -48.87 62.79 -3.35
C LYS A 196 -48.31 63.98 -4.12
N ILE A 197 -48.49 64.00 -5.44
CA ILE A 197 -48.07 65.11 -6.32
C ILE A 197 -49.29 65.88 -6.76
N CYS A 198 -49.27 67.19 -6.50
CA CYS A 198 -50.33 68.12 -6.82
C CYS A 198 -49.95 69.01 -8.00
N PHE A 199 -50.93 69.17 -8.88
CA PHE A 199 -50.80 69.76 -10.20
C PHE A 199 -51.36 71.19 -10.29
N ASP A 200 -51.92 71.68 -9.19
CA ASP A 200 -52.52 73.00 -9.03
C ASP A 200 -51.91 73.75 -7.83
N PHE A 201 -51.98 75.08 -7.84
CA PHE A 201 -51.43 75.91 -6.75
C PHE A 201 -52.21 75.78 -5.43
N ASN A 202 -53.49 75.41 -5.48
CA ASN A 202 -54.34 75.18 -4.30
C ASN A 202 -54.18 73.77 -3.72
N LYS A 203 -53.43 72.88 -4.37
CA LYS A 203 -53.14 71.49 -3.95
C LYS A 203 -54.38 70.63 -3.80
N LEU A 204 -55.42 70.91 -4.57
CA LEU A 204 -56.67 70.15 -4.59
C LEU A 204 -56.64 69.04 -5.65
N GLN A 205 -55.82 69.18 -6.69
CA GLN A 205 -55.69 68.24 -7.79
C GLN A 205 -54.39 67.48 -7.67
N CYS A 206 -54.45 66.26 -7.16
CA CYS A 206 -53.24 65.48 -6.92
C CYS A 206 -53.39 64.02 -7.32
N ALA A 207 -52.29 63.40 -7.74
CA ALA A 207 -52.18 61.98 -7.98
C ALA A 207 -51.17 61.34 -7.03
N TYR A 208 -51.34 60.04 -6.78
CA TYR A 208 -50.46 59.29 -5.89
C TYR A 208 -49.29 58.67 -6.66
N VAL A 209 -48.07 58.93 -6.19
CA VAL A 209 -46.86 58.28 -6.68
C VAL A 209 -46.40 57.26 -5.64
N TYR A 210 -46.06 56.05 -6.07
CA TYR A 210 -45.52 55.02 -5.20
C TYR A 210 -44.03 54.88 -5.44
N TYR A 211 -43.27 54.78 -4.35
CA TYR A 211 -41.86 54.41 -4.42
C TYR A 211 -41.71 52.95 -4.85
N GLN A 212 -40.53 52.59 -5.32
CA GLN A 212 -40.21 51.20 -5.65
C GLN A 212 -40.29 50.31 -4.40
N GLN A 213 -40.71 49.06 -4.61
CA GLN A 213 -40.72 48.06 -3.54
C GLN A 213 -39.29 47.74 -3.08
N PRO A 214 -39.10 47.41 -1.78
CA PRO A 214 -37.84 46.89 -1.31
C PRO A 214 -37.48 45.61 -2.05
N THR A 215 -36.20 45.41 -2.34
CA THR A 215 -35.68 44.14 -2.86
C THR A 215 -34.58 43.65 -1.95
N ILE A 216 -34.40 42.35 -1.83
CA ILE A 216 -33.28 41.74 -1.10
C ILE A 216 -32.43 41.02 -2.14
N SER A 217 -31.16 41.39 -2.23
CA SER A 217 -30.19 40.77 -3.14
C SER A 217 -29.42 39.64 -2.46
N SER A 218 -29.13 39.78 -1.17
CA SER A 218 -28.40 38.79 -0.39
C SER A 218 -28.56 39.02 1.10
N THR A 219 -28.48 37.94 1.87
CA THR A 219 -28.44 37.96 3.33
C THR A 219 -27.18 37.26 3.82
N LEU A 220 -26.52 37.82 4.83
CA LEU A 220 -25.35 37.23 5.46
C LEU A 220 -25.51 37.28 6.98
N TYR A 221 -25.49 36.11 7.62
CA TYR A 221 -25.47 36.01 9.07
C TYR A 221 -24.03 35.87 9.57
N ASP A 222 -23.57 36.87 10.32
CA ASP A 222 -22.31 36.85 11.04
C ASP A 222 -22.51 36.20 12.41
N ALA A 223 -22.13 34.93 12.52
CA ALA A 223 -22.24 34.17 13.75
C ALA A 223 -21.33 34.68 14.88
N GLN A 224 -20.22 35.35 14.57
CA GLN A 224 -19.27 35.85 15.57
C GLN A 224 -19.83 37.09 16.28
N ASN A 225 -20.44 38.00 15.51
CA ASN A 225 -21.04 39.22 16.04
C ASN A 225 -22.55 39.09 16.33
N GLN A 226 -23.15 37.95 15.99
CA GLN A 226 -24.60 37.71 16.09
C GLN A 226 -25.42 38.76 15.31
N GLN A 227 -24.96 39.07 14.10
CA GLN A 227 -25.55 40.10 13.25
C GLN A 227 -26.05 39.54 11.92
N LEU A 228 -27.27 39.92 11.54
CA LEU A 228 -27.81 39.65 10.22
C LEU A 228 -27.67 40.90 9.34
N THR A 229 -26.88 40.78 8.26
CA THR A 229 -26.78 41.82 7.23
C THR A 229 -27.68 41.46 6.05
N ILE A 230 -28.61 42.35 5.72
CA ILE A 230 -29.54 42.23 4.60
C ILE A 230 -29.13 43.29 3.58
N LYS A 231 -28.69 42.86 2.39
CA LYS A 231 -28.36 43.76 1.28
C LYS A 231 -29.47 43.72 0.25
N GLY A 232 -29.70 44.84 -0.40
CA GLY A 232 -30.78 45.00 -1.35
C GLY A 232 -30.91 46.43 -1.84
N THR A 233 -32.13 46.82 -2.19
CA THR A 233 -32.42 48.19 -2.61
C THR A 233 -33.75 48.65 -2.02
N ASN A 234 -33.94 49.97 -1.97
CA ASN A 234 -35.19 50.61 -1.60
C ASN A 234 -35.60 50.42 -0.12
N PHE A 235 -34.66 50.29 0.82
CA PHE A 235 -34.95 50.13 2.26
C PHE A 235 -35.27 51.45 3.00
N TYR A 236 -34.83 52.59 2.49
CA TYR A 236 -34.92 53.92 3.13
C TYR A 236 -34.08 54.03 4.42
N ASN A 237 -33.50 55.19 4.68
CA ASN A 237 -32.44 55.37 5.68
C ASN A 237 -32.93 55.67 7.11
N VAL A 238 -34.14 55.26 7.47
CA VAL A 238 -34.71 55.48 8.81
C VAL A 238 -35.37 54.20 9.32
N SER A 239 -35.02 53.79 10.54
CA SER A 239 -35.46 52.51 11.11
C SER A 239 -36.94 52.47 11.50
N ASN A 240 -37.54 53.61 11.83
CA ASN A 240 -38.93 53.69 12.30
C ASN A 240 -39.99 53.33 11.25
N VAL A 241 -39.61 53.29 9.97
CA VAL A 241 -40.50 52.96 8.85
C VAL A 241 -40.24 51.57 8.28
N ALA A 242 -39.21 50.89 8.80
CA ALA A 242 -38.88 49.52 8.46
C ALA A 242 -39.51 48.57 9.48
N HIS A 243 -40.40 47.70 9.02
CA HIS A 243 -40.97 46.61 9.80
C HIS A 243 -40.36 45.30 9.32
N ILE A 244 -39.63 44.64 10.20
CA ILE A 244 -38.89 43.42 9.88
C ILE A 244 -39.47 42.27 10.69
N LEU A 245 -39.83 41.19 10.00
CA LEU A 245 -40.31 39.95 10.61
C LEU A 245 -39.33 38.83 10.27
N ILE A 246 -38.96 38.04 11.27
CA ILE A 246 -38.21 36.78 11.08
C ILE A 246 -39.09 35.66 11.63
N ASP A 247 -39.51 34.72 10.77
CA ASP A 247 -40.49 33.67 11.09
C ASP A 247 -41.76 34.21 11.78
N ASN A 248 -42.31 35.27 11.20
CA ASN A 248 -43.47 36.01 11.70
C ASN A 248 -43.28 36.66 13.08
N GLN A 249 -42.07 36.68 13.63
CA GLN A 249 -41.74 37.41 14.86
C GLN A 249 -41.18 38.79 14.52
N PRO A 250 -41.76 39.88 15.05
CA PRO A 250 -41.28 41.23 14.81
C PRO A 250 -39.95 41.50 15.51
N ILE A 251 -39.04 42.13 14.78
CA ILE A 251 -37.80 42.69 15.31
C ILE A 251 -38.09 44.11 15.81
N ASP A 252 -37.76 44.37 17.08
CA ASP A 252 -37.85 45.72 17.65
C ASP A 252 -36.91 46.68 16.90
N SER A 253 -37.31 47.95 16.82
CA SER A 253 -36.52 49.06 16.31
C SER A 253 -35.11 49.13 16.91
N ASN A 254 -34.93 48.80 18.19
CA ASN A 254 -33.61 48.71 18.85
C ASN A 254 -32.75 47.52 18.36
N GLY A 255 -33.39 46.53 17.73
CA GLY A 255 -32.72 45.40 17.07
C GLY A 255 -32.14 45.77 15.70
N ILE A 256 -32.50 46.93 15.13
CA ILE A 256 -31.92 47.45 13.89
C ILE A 256 -30.67 48.26 14.24
N ALA A 257 -29.50 47.65 14.07
CA ALA A 257 -28.22 48.29 14.34
C ALA A 257 -27.93 49.46 13.37
N SER A 258 -28.27 49.27 12.09
CA SER A 258 -28.18 50.33 11.08
C SER A 258 -29.09 50.03 9.89
N ILE A 259 -29.54 51.07 9.21
CA ILE A 259 -30.30 50.97 7.96
C ILE A 259 -29.95 52.13 7.04
N ASP A 260 -29.74 51.83 5.76
CA ASP A 260 -29.64 52.82 4.68
C ASP A 260 -30.51 52.40 3.48
N HIS A 261 -30.27 52.95 2.29
CA HIS A 261 -31.08 52.64 1.11
C HIS A 261 -30.82 51.26 0.48
N GLU A 262 -29.73 50.59 0.86
CA GLU A 262 -29.20 49.37 0.25
C GLU A 262 -28.84 48.27 1.27
N GLN A 263 -28.74 48.60 2.55
CA GLN A 263 -28.34 47.68 3.60
C GLN A 263 -29.14 47.90 4.89
N ILE A 264 -29.54 46.79 5.51
CA ILE A 264 -30.04 46.71 6.88
C ILE A 264 -29.11 45.78 7.67
N VAL A 265 -28.72 46.18 8.88
CA VAL A 265 -27.96 45.35 9.82
C VAL A 265 -28.78 45.18 11.08
N LEU A 266 -29.01 43.93 11.48
CA LEU A 266 -29.79 43.57 12.67
C LEU A 266 -28.89 42.92 13.72
N ASN A 267 -29.09 43.27 14.98
CA ASN A 267 -28.61 42.48 16.11
C ASN A 267 -29.59 41.32 16.33
N TYR A 268 -29.20 40.12 15.90
CA TYR A 268 -30.08 38.95 15.90
C TYR A 268 -29.38 37.75 16.54
N PRO A 269 -29.43 37.62 17.88
CA PRO A 269 -28.84 36.49 18.57
C PRO A 269 -29.62 35.21 18.27
N PHE A 270 -28.93 34.21 17.74
CA PHE A 270 -29.52 32.90 17.46
C PHE A 270 -28.60 31.77 17.97
N LYS A 271 -29.16 30.56 18.14
CA LYS A 271 -28.48 29.45 18.85
C LYS A 271 -28.17 28.21 18.01
N TYR A 272 -28.86 27.99 16.89
CA TYR A 272 -28.73 26.75 16.10
C TYR A 272 -28.84 27.01 14.59
N THR A 273 -28.30 26.09 13.80
CA THR A 273 -28.40 26.14 12.33
C THR A 273 -29.83 25.89 11.90
N GLN A 274 -30.36 26.76 11.04
CA GLN A 274 -31.67 26.59 10.42
C GLN A 274 -31.89 27.57 9.26
N THR A 275 -32.91 27.31 8.45
CA THR A 275 -33.46 28.25 7.47
C THR A 275 -34.63 29.01 8.10
N LEU A 276 -34.63 30.33 7.97
CA LEU A 276 -35.62 31.26 8.51
C LEU A 276 -36.27 32.07 7.39
N ASN A 277 -37.54 32.43 7.53
CA ASN A 277 -38.20 33.35 6.60
C ASN A 277 -38.01 34.80 7.06
N LEU A 278 -37.42 35.63 6.22
CA LEU A 278 -37.29 37.07 6.44
C LEU A 278 -38.35 37.82 5.63
N SER A 279 -39.04 38.75 6.28
CA SER A 279 -39.90 39.75 5.65
C SER A 279 -39.39 41.14 6.01
N VAL A 280 -39.16 41.98 4.99
CA VAL A 280 -38.81 43.39 5.16
C VAL A 280 -39.92 44.23 4.53
N SER A 281 -40.56 45.04 5.34
CA SER A 281 -41.59 45.98 4.89
C SER A 281 -41.16 47.42 5.15
N ILE A 282 -41.21 48.26 4.11
CA ILE A 282 -41.01 49.70 4.21
C ILE A 282 -42.37 50.35 3.99
N ASP A 283 -42.97 50.86 5.07
CA ASP A 283 -44.37 51.30 5.10
C ASP A 283 -45.32 50.20 4.58
N ILE A 284 -46.04 50.43 3.48
CA ILE A 284 -47.01 49.48 2.91
C ILE A 284 -46.40 48.48 1.90
N LEU A 285 -45.09 48.55 1.64
CA LEU A 285 -44.42 47.75 0.61
C LEU A 285 -43.51 46.70 1.25
N SER A 286 -43.72 45.41 0.94
CA SER A 286 -43.02 44.29 1.56
C SER A 286 -42.29 43.38 0.58
N VAL A 287 -41.19 42.78 1.02
CA VAL A 287 -40.47 41.70 0.33
C VAL A 287 -40.17 40.56 1.29
N ASN A 288 -40.31 39.33 0.80
CA ASN A 288 -40.04 38.12 1.57
C ASN A 288 -38.91 37.33 0.91
N GLN A 289 -37.97 36.85 1.71
CA GLN A 289 -36.89 35.98 1.26
C GLN A 289 -36.43 35.08 2.40
N PRO A 290 -36.22 33.76 2.19
CA PRO A 290 -35.59 32.94 3.20
C PRO A 290 -34.10 33.25 3.33
N PHE A 291 -33.55 33.08 4.53
CA PHE A 291 -32.11 33.12 4.78
C PHE A 291 -31.68 31.96 5.67
N GLU A 292 -30.39 31.64 5.63
CA GLU A 292 -29.80 30.53 6.37
C GLU A 292 -28.91 31.07 7.49
N ILE A 293 -29.01 30.45 8.67
CA ILE A 293 -28.06 30.60 9.77
C ILE A 293 -27.08 29.42 9.68
N PRO A 294 -25.84 29.62 9.22
CA PRO A 294 -24.88 28.53 9.07
C PRO A 294 -24.27 28.10 10.41
N PRO A 295 -23.78 26.85 10.52
CA PRO A 295 -23.05 26.40 11.68
C PRO A 295 -21.69 27.10 11.76
N PHE A 296 -21.26 27.44 12.97
CA PHE A 296 -20.01 28.17 13.19
C PHE A 296 -19.06 27.40 14.12
N PRO A 297 -18.28 26.45 13.56
CA PRO A 297 -17.27 25.74 14.33
C PRO A 297 -16.10 26.69 14.68
N THR A 298 -15.70 26.74 15.94
CA THR A 298 -14.64 27.63 16.46
C THR A 298 -13.34 26.89 16.75
N SER A 299 -13.43 25.65 17.21
CA SER A 299 -12.27 24.82 17.56
C SER A 299 -12.64 23.34 17.47
N TYR A 300 -11.64 22.48 17.56
CA TYR A 300 -11.85 21.04 17.71
C TYR A 300 -10.75 20.44 18.59
N SER A 301 -11.02 19.26 19.13
CA SER A 301 -10.02 18.37 19.71
C SER A 301 -10.13 16.99 19.07
N THR A 302 -9.03 16.27 18.93
CA THR A 302 -9.05 14.95 18.31
C THR A 302 -8.12 13.95 18.99
N THR A 303 -8.57 12.69 19.03
CA THR A 303 -7.73 11.52 19.34
C THR A 303 -7.37 10.73 18.09
N VAL A 304 -7.82 11.16 16.91
CA VAL A 304 -7.57 10.49 15.63
C VAL A 304 -6.10 10.63 15.28
N THR A 305 -5.46 9.51 14.99
CA THR A 305 -4.08 9.48 14.54
C THR A 305 -4.03 9.32 13.02
N GLN A 306 -2.82 9.33 12.46
CA GLN A 306 -2.65 9.05 11.03
C GLN A 306 -2.92 7.58 10.66
N TYR A 307 -2.98 6.67 11.64
CA TYR A 307 -3.07 5.23 11.37
C TYR A 307 -4.30 4.56 11.98
N ASN A 308 -4.92 5.18 12.97
CA ASN A 308 -6.06 4.64 13.67
C ASN A 308 -7.24 5.61 13.66
N GLU A 309 -8.42 5.01 13.75
CA GLU A 309 -9.64 5.75 14.01
C GLU A 309 -9.60 6.44 15.38
N GLY A 310 -10.36 7.52 15.52
CA GLY A 310 -10.49 8.23 16.77
C GLY A 310 -11.72 9.11 16.80
N ILE A 311 -11.77 9.93 17.84
CA ILE A 311 -12.88 10.85 18.08
C ILE A 311 -12.43 12.26 17.73
N VAL A 312 -13.30 13.00 17.05
CA VAL A 312 -13.18 14.45 16.84
C VAL A 312 -14.33 15.10 17.60
N VAL A 313 -14.01 16.04 18.48
CA VAL A 313 -14.99 16.87 19.19
C VAL A 313 -14.89 18.27 18.61
N ILE A 314 -15.93 18.73 17.93
CA ILE A 314 -16.03 20.04 17.29
C ILE A 314 -16.80 20.96 18.23
N ASN A 315 -16.20 22.06 18.64
CA ASN A 315 -16.85 23.07 19.47
C ASN A 315 -17.19 24.30 18.64
N GLY A 316 -18.29 24.97 18.95
CA GLY A 316 -18.72 26.15 18.22
C GLY A 316 -20.05 26.72 18.67
N THR A 317 -20.62 27.56 17.83
CA THR A 317 -21.95 28.16 18.02
C THR A 317 -22.82 27.87 16.82
N ASN A 318 -24.14 27.94 17.01
CA ASN A 318 -25.13 27.67 15.97
C ASN A 318 -24.99 26.26 15.38
N LEU A 319 -24.50 25.28 16.15
CA LEU A 319 -24.20 23.97 15.59
C LEU A 319 -25.49 23.23 15.20
N ILE A 320 -26.29 22.82 16.18
CA ILE A 320 -27.50 22.02 15.92
C ILE A 320 -28.54 22.19 17.00
N SER A 321 -29.82 22.10 16.64
CA SER A 321 -30.93 22.06 17.59
C SER A 321 -31.09 20.66 18.18
N SER A 322 -31.52 20.56 19.45
CA SER A 322 -31.86 19.27 20.07
C SER A 322 -32.99 18.51 19.36
N SER A 323 -33.80 19.20 18.55
CA SER A 323 -34.92 18.64 17.78
C SER A 323 -34.56 18.13 16.37
N ASP A 324 -33.46 18.60 15.78
CA ASP A 324 -33.06 18.28 14.41
C ASP A 324 -31.87 17.32 14.42
N GLN A 325 -32.15 16.01 14.45
CA GLN A 325 -31.10 14.99 14.65
C GLN A 325 -30.67 14.27 13.37
N ASN A 326 -31.27 14.55 12.22
CA ASN A 326 -31.31 13.57 11.12
C ASN A 326 -30.39 13.85 9.93
N ASN A 327 -29.66 14.97 9.89
CA ASN A 327 -28.79 15.25 8.73
C ASN A 327 -27.55 16.10 9.10
N ILE A 328 -26.60 15.48 9.80
CA ILE A 328 -25.26 16.05 10.03
C ILE A 328 -24.28 15.40 9.06
N VAL A 329 -23.58 16.20 8.28
CA VAL A 329 -22.48 15.77 7.43
C VAL A 329 -21.21 16.45 7.91
N ILE A 330 -20.29 15.65 8.43
CA ILE A 330 -18.96 16.11 8.86
C ILE A 330 -17.95 15.41 7.97
N THR A 331 -17.07 16.19 7.37
CA THR A 331 -16.02 15.68 6.51
C THR A 331 -14.69 16.30 6.88
N VAL A 332 -13.65 15.49 6.91
CA VAL A 332 -12.26 15.95 6.91
C VAL A 332 -11.74 15.70 5.50
N ASP A 333 -11.64 16.77 4.71
CA ASP A 333 -11.57 16.74 3.25
C ASP A 333 -12.71 15.89 2.65
N ASP A 334 -12.38 14.78 1.99
CA ASP A 334 -13.36 13.84 1.41
C ASP A 334 -13.67 12.66 2.34
N LYS A 335 -13.04 12.58 3.52
CA LYS A 335 -13.25 11.47 4.46
C LYS A 335 -14.44 11.77 5.38
N PRO A 336 -15.45 10.87 5.43
CA PRO A 336 -16.61 11.08 6.30
C PRO A 336 -16.23 10.88 7.78
N CYS A 337 -16.69 11.79 8.64
CA CYS A 337 -16.65 11.65 10.10
C CYS A 337 -18.07 11.38 10.60
N THR A 338 -18.32 10.17 11.10
CA THR A 338 -19.66 9.72 11.50
C THR A 338 -20.05 10.37 12.82
N ALA A 339 -21.05 11.24 12.82
CA ALA A 339 -21.51 11.94 14.01
C ALA A 339 -22.03 10.95 15.08
N ILE A 340 -21.70 11.22 16.35
CA ILE A 340 -22.06 10.40 17.51
C ILE A 340 -23.05 11.18 18.37
N GLN A 341 -24.18 10.56 18.70
CA GLN A 341 -25.19 11.13 19.58
C GLN A 341 -24.84 10.96 21.07
N PRO A 342 -25.35 11.83 21.97
CA PRO A 342 -26.24 12.97 21.72
C PRO A 342 -25.51 14.21 21.18
N PHE A 343 -26.23 15.05 20.44
CA PHE A 343 -25.70 16.31 19.94
C PHE A 343 -25.97 17.46 20.91
N ASP A 344 -25.00 18.36 21.05
CA ASP A 344 -25.09 19.56 21.88
C ASP A 344 -25.13 20.80 20.97
N ILE A 345 -25.84 21.85 21.42
CA ILE A 345 -25.87 23.16 20.77
C ILE A 345 -24.48 23.82 20.66
N THR A 346 -23.53 23.40 21.52
CA THR A 346 -22.16 23.92 21.60
C THR A 346 -21.08 22.94 21.15
N SER A 347 -21.38 21.64 21.07
CA SER A 347 -20.40 20.63 20.65
C SER A 347 -21.02 19.49 19.84
N ILE A 348 -20.28 19.02 18.82
CA ILE A 348 -20.62 17.83 18.04
C ILE A 348 -19.44 16.88 18.09
N THR A 349 -19.70 15.64 18.48
CA THR A 349 -18.69 14.57 18.48
C THR A 349 -18.86 13.70 17.24
N CYS A 350 -17.79 13.31 16.58
CA CYS A 350 -17.81 12.38 15.46
C CYS A 350 -16.64 11.40 15.49
N LYS A 351 -16.83 10.24 14.87
CA LYS A 351 -15.81 9.22 14.69
C LYS A 351 -15.22 9.34 13.29
N LEU A 352 -13.91 9.58 13.21
CA LEU A 352 -13.19 9.60 11.94
C LEU A 352 -12.34 8.33 11.85
N SER A 353 -12.62 7.52 10.83
CA SER A 353 -11.74 6.40 10.48
C SER A 353 -10.65 6.91 9.54
N ASN A 354 -9.41 6.51 9.81
CA ASN A 354 -8.28 6.86 8.98
C ASN A 354 -7.40 5.65 8.75
N GLU A 355 -7.03 5.41 7.49
CA GLU A 355 -6.15 4.33 7.08
C GLU A 355 -5.09 4.90 6.11
N GLY A 356 -4.15 5.69 6.62
CA GLY A 356 -3.04 6.12 5.78
C GLY A 356 -2.23 7.30 6.32
N ALA A 357 -0.92 7.21 6.10
CA ALA A 357 0.00 8.31 6.34
C ALA A 357 -0.32 9.47 5.39
N ASP A 358 -0.97 10.51 5.92
CA ASP A 358 -1.16 11.78 5.22
C ASP A 358 -0.45 12.90 5.98
N THR A 359 0.27 13.73 5.24
CA THR A 359 1.04 14.87 5.75
C THR A 359 0.44 16.22 5.32
N LYS A 360 -0.68 16.20 4.59
CA LYS A 360 -1.33 17.40 4.10
C LYS A 360 -2.11 18.09 5.22
N GLN A 361 -2.26 19.41 5.10
CA GLN A 361 -3.26 20.13 5.89
C GLN A 361 -4.64 19.71 5.41
N HIS A 362 -5.47 19.25 6.33
CA HIS A 362 -6.84 18.84 6.06
C HIS A 362 -7.82 19.94 6.43
N GLN A 363 -9.00 19.94 5.82
CA GLN A 363 -10.09 20.85 6.19
C GLN A 363 -11.26 20.08 6.80
N LEU A 364 -11.61 20.44 8.03
CA LEU A 364 -12.84 20.00 8.66
C LEU A 364 -13.98 20.91 8.21
N LYS A 365 -14.95 20.31 7.53
CA LYS A 365 -16.20 20.95 7.07
C LYS A 365 -17.37 20.34 7.82
N LEU A 366 -18.27 21.21 8.27
CA LEU A 366 -19.49 20.85 8.99
C LEU A 366 -20.71 21.36 8.22
N CYS A 367 -21.64 20.48 7.90
CA CYS A 367 -22.94 20.84 7.37
C CYS A 367 -24.04 20.22 8.24
N VAL A 368 -25.05 21.03 8.58
CA VAL A 368 -26.22 20.62 9.36
C VAL A 368 -27.45 20.96 8.54
N ASN A 369 -28.33 19.97 8.30
CA ASN A 369 -29.52 20.12 7.46
C ASN A 369 -29.23 20.72 6.07
N ASN A 370 -28.12 20.28 5.44
CA ASN A 370 -27.60 20.78 4.16
C ASN A 370 -27.08 22.23 4.17
N ILE A 371 -27.05 22.91 5.32
CA ILE A 371 -26.45 24.24 5.48
C ILE A 371 -25.01 24.05 5.99
N CYS A 372 -24.03 24.52 5.22
CA CYS A 372 -22.61 24.33 5.53
C CYS A 372 -21.98 25.55 6.20
N SER A 373 -20.97 25.29 7.04
CA SER A 373 -20.15 26.35 7.65
C SER A 373 -19.47 27.21 6.60
N LEU A 374 -19.52 28.54 6.77
CA LEU A 374 -18.81 29.50 5.90
C LEU A 374 -17.29 29.45 6.07
N LYS A 375 -16.82 28.95 7.22
CA LYS A 375 -15.41 28.80 7.56
C LYS A 375 -15.13 27.35 7.94
N ASN A 376 -14.17 26.74 7.25
CA ASN A 376 -13.65 25.42 7.60
C ASN A 376 -12.54 25.55 8.67
N LEU A 377 -12.43 24.56 9.55
CA LEU A 377 -11.31 24.46 10.49
C LEU A 377 -10.16 23.70 9.83
N VAL A 378 -8.92 24.14 10.05
CA VAL A 378 -7.73 23.37 9.65
C VAL A 378 -7.59 22.18 10.60
N PHE A 379 -7.63 20.97 10.08
CA PHE A 379 -7.54 19.74 10.83
C PHE A 379 -6.12 19.16 10.79
N GLU A 380 -5.53 19.01 11.96
CA GLU A 380 -4.32 18.27 12.26
C GLU A 380 -4.67 17.01 13.08
N TYR A 381 -4.03 15.89 12.73
CA TYR A 381 -4.08 14.66 13.52
C TYR A 381 -3.47 14.84 14.91
N ALA A 382 -3.82 13.93 15.82
CA ALA A 382 -3.26 13.89 17.17
C ALA A 382 -1.73 13.78 17.12
N LYS A 383 -1.05 14.61 17.93
CA LYS A 383 0.41 14.67 18.00
C LYS A 383 0.94 13.54 18.89
N PRO A 384 2.05 12.88 18.54
CA PRO A 384 2.68 11.88 19.40
C PRO A 384 3.04 12.51 20.75
N TYR A 385 2.86 11.78 21.83
CA TYR A 385 3.23 12.21 23.18
C TYR A 385 3.87 11.06 23.93
N ILE A 386 5.00 11.32 24.59
CA ILE A 386 5.72 10.37 25.43
C ILE A 386 5.35 10.67 26.89
N SER A 387 4.71 9.70 27.55
CA SER A 387 4.39 9.77 28.98
C SER A 387 5.50 9.18 29.85
N SER A 388 6.14 8.11 29.40
CA SER A 388 7.28 7.50 30.09
C SER A 388 8.16 6.68 29.15
N ILE A 389 9.40 6.46 29.57
CA ILE A 389 10.33 5.55 28.91
C ILE A 389 10.92 4.63 29.98
N THR A 390 10.79 3.32 29.81
CA THR A 390 11.40 2.32 30.69
C THR A 390 12.45 1.52 29.92
N GLN A 391 13.53 1.17 30.61
CA GLN A 391 14.64 0.41 30.06
C GLN A 391 14.62 -1.02 30.61
N ASN A 392 14.87 -2.00 29.73
CA ASN A 392 15.18 -3.37 30.09
C ASN A 392 16.31 -3.89 29.19
N ASP A 393 17.51 -4.07 29.74
CA ASP A 393 18.74 -4.31 28.96
C ASP A 393 18.95 -3.19 27.92
N THR A 394 18.98 -3.55 26.63
CA THR A 394 19.11 -2.63 25.49
C THR A 394 17.77 -2.22 24.88
N ARG A 395 16.66 -2.73 25.41
CA ARG A 395 15.31 -2.42 24.93
C ARG A 395 14.68 -1.29 25.74
N PHE A 396 14.18 -0.30 25.02
CA PHE A 396 13.49 0.85 25.58
C PHE A 396 12.02 0.77 25.18
N SER A 397 11.15 0.76 26.18
CA SER A 397 9.71 0.80 26.01
C SER A 397 9.25 2.23 26.20
N VAL A 398 8.81 2.86 25.12
CA VAL A 398 8.25 4.21 25.09
C VAL A 398 6.74 4.10 25.21
N SER A 399 6.19 4.60 26.32
CA SER A 399 4.76 4.64 26.57
C SER A 399 4.21 6.03 26.32
N GLY A 400 2.98 6.12 25.84
CA GLY A 400 2.35 7.41 25.53
C GLY A 400 1.09 7.28 24.68
N THR A 401 0.86 8.26 23.81
CA THR A 401 -0.27 8.26 22.87
C THR A 401 0.19 8.61 21.48
N SER A 402 -0.55 8.13 20.47
CA SER A 402 -0.30 8.41 19.05
C SER A 402 1.13 8.04 18.64
N GLN A 403 1.61 6.90 19.13
CA GLN A 403 2.97 6.43 18.91
C GLN A 403 3.25 6.04 17.44
N GLY A 404 2.24 6.06 16.56
CA GLY A 404 2.42 5.77 15.14
C GLY A 404 2.26 4.28 14.82
N SER A 405 2.95 3.81 13.78
CA SER A 405 2.82 2.44 13.32
C SER A 405 4.16 1.87 12.89
N ALA A 406 4.44 0.62 13.25
CA ALA A 406 5.64 -0.11 12.85
C ALA A 406 5.55 -0.62 11.39
N LYS A 407 4.35 -0.62 10.79
CA LYS A 407 4.14 -1.06 9.40
C LYS A 407 4.73 -0.08 8.39
N TYR A 408 4.84 1.19 8.78
CA TYR A 408 5.29 2.27 7.93
C TYR A 408 6.60 2.82 8.52
N ASN A 409 7.67 2.91 7.74
CA ASN A 409 8.98 3.44 8.17
C ASN A 409 8.98 4.96 8.46
N SER A 410 7.82 5.50 8.83
CA SER A 410 7.56 6.91 9.16
C SER A 410 7.65 7.20 10.66
N THR A 411 7.74 6.17 11.50
CA THR A 411 7.91 6.31 12.95
C THR A 411 9.36 6.07 13.33
N VAL A 412 9.97 7.03 14.04
CA VAL A 412 11.34 6.89 14.56
C VAL A 412 11.47 7.52 15.95
N LEU A 413 12.34 6.95 16.77
CA LEU A 413 12.80 7.55 18.01
C LEU A 413 14.12 8.29 17.74
N GLU A 414 14.12 9.60 17.93
CA GLU A 414 15.33 10.43 17.93
C GLU A 414 15.82 10.58 19.37
N ILE A 415 17.02 10.07 19.66
CA ILE A 415 17.69 10.29 20.95
C ILE A 415 18.82 11.29 20.73
N THR A 416 18.78 12.39 21.48
CA THR A 416 19.85 13.38 21.52
C THR A 416 20.65 13.21 22.81
N TYR A 417 21.96 13.02 22.70
CA TYR A 417 22.89 12.80 23.82
C TYR A 417 24.17 13.62 23.64
N ASN A 418 24.99 13.69 24.69
CA ASN A 418 26.28 14.40 24.68
C ASN A 418 26.19 15.82 24.08
N THR A 419 25.23 16.60 24.59
CA THR A 419 24.86 17.98 24.19
C THR A 419 24.33 18.19 22.77
N ASN A 420 24.69 17.39 21.74
CA ASN A 420 24.18 17.57 20.36
C ASN A 420 24.29 16.34 19.43
N GLN A 421 24.72 15.17 19.92
CA GLN A 421 24.78 13.96 19.08
C GLN A 421 23.41 13.32 18.97
N LYS A 422 23.02 12.88 17.77
CA LYS A 422 21.70 12.31 17.49
C LYS A 422 21.81 10.90 16.95
N ILE A 423 20.96 10.02 17.45
CA ILE A 423 20.70 8.70 16.88
C ILE A 423 19.21 8.59 16.57
N THR A 424 18.91 8.03 15.40
CA THR A 424 17.53 7.79 14.94
C THR A 424 17.33 6.29 14.86
N ILE A 425 16.27 5.81 15.51
CA ILE A 425 16.04 4.39 15.72
C ILE A 425 14.63 4.06 15.24
N VAL A 426 14.51 3.01 14.43
CA VAL A 426 13.22 2.48 14.00
C VAL A 426 12.64 1.59 15.11
N PRO A 427 11.31 1.56 15.29
CA PRO A 427 10.68 0.71 16.30
C PRO A 427 10.82 -0.77 15.95
N ASP A 428 11.08 -1.60 16.96
CA ASP A 428 10.98 -3.06 16.86
C ASP A 428 9.51 -3.48 16.73
N SER A 429 8.63 -2.81 17.47
CA SER A 429 7.18 -3.00 17.42
C SER A 429 6.45 -1.78 17.99
N ILE A 430 5.20 -1.60 17.59
CA ILE A 430 4.26 -0.64 18.17
C ILE A 430 2.95 -1.36 18.41
N SER A 431 2.35 -1.16 19.58
CA SER A 431 1.05 -1.75 19.93
C SER A 431 -0.06 -1.24 19.02
N SER A 432 -1.09 -2.05 18.77
CA SER A 432 -2.16 -1.71 17.83
C SER A 432 -2.99 -0.49 18.23
N ASP A 433 -3.02 -0.17 19.53
CA ASP A 433 -3.65 1.02 20.10
C ASP A 433 -2.71 2.25 20.14
N GLU A 434 -1.48 2.13 19.62
CA GLU A 434 -0.45 3.17 19.57
C GLU A 434 -0.08 3.75 20.95
N THR A 435 -0.15 2.95 22.01
CA THR A 435 0.19 3.38 23.37
C THR A 435 1.60 3.00 23.79
N ILE A 436 2.19 1.96 23.18
CA ILE A 436 3.51 1.43 23.53
C ILE A 436 4.31 1.19 22.26
N ALA A 437 5.51 1.77 22.19
CA ALA A 437 6.51 1.53 21.15
C ALA A 437 7.79 0.95 21.75
N GLN A 438 8.31 -0.12 21.16
CA GLN A 438 9.52 -0.81 21.62
C GLN A 438 10.68 -0.50 20.68
N PHE A 439 11.84 -0.19 21.24
CA PHE A 439 13.05 0.13 20.49
C PHE A 439 14.26 -0.61 21.04
N THR A 440 15.10 -1.16 20.16
CA THR A 440 16.45 -1.61 20.52
C THR A 440 17.41 -0.45 20.33
N VAL A 441 17.88 0.12 21.45
CA VAL A 441 18.66 1.36 21.44
C VAL A 441 20.15 1.06 21.46
N PRO A 442 20.94 1.50 20.46
CA PRO A 442 22.38 1.27 20.44
C PRO A 442 23.08 2.06 21.56
N PHE A 443 24.39 1.83 21.70
CA PHE A 443 25.21 2.55 22.67
C PHE A 443 25.11 4.08 22.51
N PHE A 444 24.85 4.76 23.62
CA PHE A 444 25.12 6.18 23.82
C PHE A 444 25.60 6.41 25.26
N CYS A 445 26.14 7.60 25.54
CA CYS A 445 26.64 7.96 26.86
C CYS A 445 25.88 9.18 27.44
N GLY A 446 25.88 9.29 28.77
CA GLY A 446 25.31 10.41 29.52
C GLY A 446 23.78 10.46 29.52
N ASN A 447 23.26 11.53 30.11
CA ASN A 447 21.84 11.85 30.04
C ASN A 447 21.48 12.17 28.59
N ALA A 448 20.31 11.70 28.17
CA ALA A 448 19.81 11.91 26.83
C ALA A 448 18.37 12.40 26.85
N SER A 449 17.95 13.07 25.78
CA SER A 449 16.53 13.38 25.55
C SER A 449 16.03 12.59 24.36
N ALA A 450 14.92 11.86 24.54
CA ALA A 450 14.23 11.19 23.46
C ALA A 450 13.05 12.02 22.94
N GLN A 451 12.83 11.96 21.63
CA GLN A 451 11.68 12.52 20.97
C GLN A 451 11.19 11.52 19.92
N LEU A 452 9.90 11.20 19.97
CA LEU A 452 9.28 10.36 18.96
C LEU A 452 8.88 11.25 17.77
N ILE A 453 9.18 10.79 16.57
CA ILE A 453 8.79 11.45 15.33
C ILE A 453 7.89 10.49 14.57
N VAL A 454 6.63 10.89 14.38
CA VAL A 454 5.63 10.13 13.63
C VAL A 454 5.29 10.93 12.38
N ASN A 455 5.73 10.45 11.22
CA ASN A 455 5.50 11.07 9.92
C ASN A 455 5.89 12.57 9.87
N GLY A 456 7.03 12.90 10.47
CA GLY A 456 7.55 14.26 10.56
C GLY A 456 7.02 15.10 11.74
N VAL A 457 5.96 14.64 12.43
CA VAL A 457 5.43 15.32 13.62
C VAL A 457 6.19 14.87 14.86
N LYS A 458 6.72 15.83 15.62
CA LYS A 458 7.55 15.59 16.80
C LYS A 458 6.73 15.57 18.09
N SER A 459 7.05 14.64 18.99
CA SER A 459 6.49 14.60 20.34
C SER A 459 7.13 15.64 21.27
N ASN A 460 6.67 15.69 22.53
CA ASN A 460 7.47 16.26 23.61
C ASN A 460 8.84 15.58 23.72
N GLN A 461 9.84 16.31 24.19
CA GLN A 461 11.11 15.73 24.59
C GLN A 461 10.97 15.09 25.97
N TYR A 462 11.44 13.86 26.11
CA TYR A 462 11.46 13.11 27.37
C TYR A 462 12.90 12.89 27.81
N GLN A 463 13.25 13.24 29.04
CA GLN A 463 14.59 13.01 29.57
C GLN A 463 14.75 11.55 29.97
N ILE A 464 15.80 10.91 29.44
CA ILE A 464 16.18 9.54 29.74
C ILE A 464 17.48 9.58 30.55
N THR A 465 17.45 8.95 31.71
CA THR A 465 18.64 8.62 32.49
C THR A 465 18.76 7.09 32.48
N PRO A 466 19.39 6.51 31.44
CA PRO A 466 19.46 5.07 31.31
C PRO A 466 20.37 4.47 32.39
N GLU A 467 20.04 3.27 32.84
CA GLU A 467 20.86 2.53 33.81
C GLU A 467 22.08 1.91 33.10
N PRO A 468 23.29 2.04 33.69
CA PRO A 468 24.49 1.43 33.16
C PRO A 468 24.32 -0.08 33.02
N LEU A 469 24.74 -0.60 31.87
CA LEU A 469 24.59 -2.01 31.54
C LEU A 469 25.93 -2.58 31.08
N ILE A 470 26.29 -3.75 31.58
CA ILE A 470 27.46 -4.50 31.13
C ILE A 470 27.02 -5.83 30.56
N LYS A 471 27.48 -6.14 29.34
CA LYS A 471 27.14 -7.38 28.65
C LYS A 471 28.42 -8.11 28.21
N PRO A 472 28.70 -9.33 28.70
CA PRO A 472 29.74 -10.17 28.15
C PRO A 472 29.41 -10.54 26.69
N ILE A 473 30.35 -10.32 25.78
CA ILE A 473 30.20 -10.66 24.36
C ILE A 473 31.12 -11.80 23.91
N SER A 474 32.19 -12.07 24.65
CA SER A 474 33.07 -13.22 24.38
C SER A 474 33.58 -13.81 25.69
N PRO A 475 33.45 -15.14 25.88
CA PRO A 475 33.99 -15.80 27.05
C PRO A 475 35.52 -15.90 27.00
N PRO A 476 36.21 -15.88 28.16
CA PRO A 476 37.64 -16.16 28.24
C PRO A 476 37.95 -17.66 28.09
N SER A 477 39.15 -18.00 27.64
CA SER A 477 39.60 -19.41 27.57
C SER A 477 40.02 -19.94 28.94
N THR A 478 39.94 -21.25 29.17
CA THR A 478 40.24 -21.82 30.51
C THR A 478 41.71 -21.68 30.91
N ASP A 479 42.61 -21.51 29.95
CA ASP A 479 44.03 -21.25 30.16
C ASP A 479 44.35 -19.75 30.39
N GLY A 480 43.36 -18.86 30.32
CA GLY A 480 43.50 -17.42 30.50
C GLY A 480 44.19 -16.67 29.35
N LYS A 481 44.46 -17.32 28.21
CA LYS A 481 45.11 -16.66 27.06
C LYS A 481 44.17 -15.80 26.23
N SER A 482 42.88 -16.16 26.19
CA SER A 482 41.84 -15.38 25.51
C SER A 482 41.09 -14.53 26.54
N PRO A 483 40.97 -13.20 26.32
CA PRO A 483 40.33 -12.31 27.29
C PRO A 483 38.81 -12.50 27.36
N LEU A 484 38.24 -12.09 28.49
CA LEU A 484 36.81 -11.79 28.61
C LEU A 484 36.55 -10.45 27.92
N ASN A 485 35.68 -10.44 26.91
CA ASN A 485 35.26 -9.19 26.26
C ASN A 485 33.86 -8.81 26.74
N VAL A 486 33.69 -7.55 27.15
CA VAL A 486 32.39 -7.00 27.54
C VAL A 486 32.09 -5.70 26.79
N LEU A 487 30.82 -5.43 26.57
CA LEU A 487 30.32 -4.12 26.14
C LEU A 487 29.75 -3.40 27.36
N LEU A 488 30.12 -2.12 27.50
CA LEU A 488 29.50 -1.22 28.47
C LEU A 488 28.55 -0.28 27.73
N TYR A 489 27.33 -0.15 28.25
CA TYR A 489 26.28 0.71 27.72
C TYR A 489 25.86 1.77 28.73
N TYR A 490 25.41 2.92 28.21
CA TYR A 490 24.62 3.92 28.94
C TYR A 490 25.30 4.59 30.15
N TYR A 491 26.62 4.69 30.14
CA TYR A 491 27.40 5.37 31.20
C TYR A 491 27.61 6.86 30.89
N ASP A 492 27.94 7.68 31.90
CA ASP A 492 28.23 9.11 31.72
C ASP A 492 29.45 9.33 30.81
N CYS A 493 29.29 10.19 29.78
CA CYS A 493 30.30 10.46 28.76
C CYS A 493 31.65 10.91 29.31
N LYS A 494 31.69 11.53 30.50
CA LYS A 494 32.96 11.93 31.13
C LYS A 494 33.88 10.75 31.45
N TYR A 495 33.32 9.55 31.59
CA TYR A 495 34.05 8.32 31.91
C TYR A 495 34.46 7.52 30.67
N TYR A 496 34.18 8.01 29.46
CA TYR A 496 34.52 7.31 28.21
C TYR A 496 36.00 6.91 28.10
N ASN A 497 36.90 7.74 28.65
CA ASN A 497 38.33 7.50 28.65
C ASN A 497 38.83 6.71 29.87
N ASN A 498 37.97 6.42 30.84
CA ASN A 498 38.36 5.64 32.00
C ASN A 498 38.52 4.18 31.60
N LYS A 499 39.45 3.47 32.26
CA LYS A 499 39.60 2.04 32.06
C LYS A 499 38.81 1.30 33.14
N PRO A 500 37.84 0.46 32.78
CA PRO A 500 37.13 -0.36 33.76
C PRO A 500 38.10 -1.34 34.43
N VAL A 501 37.81 -1.68 35.69
CA VAL A 501 38.60 -2.66 36.45
C VAL A 501 37.69 -3.81 36.83
N LEU A 502 38.01 -5.01 36.34
CA LEU A 502 37.37 -6.24 36.79
C LEU A 502 37.99 -6.67 38.12
N LYS A 503 37.15 -6.77 39.14
CA LYS A 503 37.44 -7.29 40.46
C LYS A 503 36.83 -8.68 40.59
N TYR A 504 37.65 -9.67 40.87
CA TYR A 504 37.21 -11.04 41.16
C TYR A 504 38.09 -11.63 42.25
N LEU A 505 37.50 -11.95 43.41
CA LEU A 505 38.25 -12.33 44.62
C LEU A 505 39.36 -11.30 44.92
N SER A 506 40.62 -11.73 45.07
CA SER A 506 41.79 -10.88 45.26
C SER A 506 42.44 -10.40 43.96
N MET A 507 41.84 -10.70 42.80
CA MET A 507 42.34 -10.27 41.49
C MET A 507 41.72 -8.94 41.06
N GLN A 508 42.56 -8.05 40.54
CA GLN A 508 42.13 -6.85 39.82
C GLN A 508 42.79 -6.82 38.44
N VAL A 509 41.99 -6.66 37.39
CA VAL A 509 42.45 -6.59 36.00
C VAL A 509 41.87 -5.34 35.36
N THR A 510 42.73 -4.49 34.80
CA THR A 510 42.27 -3.31 34.05
C THR A 510 41.91 -3.74 32.63
N GLY A 511 40.75 -3.29 32.14
CA GLY A 511 40.29 -3.56 30.78
C GLY A 511 40.96 -2.66 29.74
N GLU A 512 41.27 -3.21 28.58
CA GLU A 512 41.72 -2.45 27.40
C GLU A 512 40.53 -2.18 26.47
N ASN A 513 40.40 -0.94 25.98
CA ASN A 513 39.26 -0.51 25.15
C ASN A 513 39.60 -0.57 23.66
N ILE A 514 38.71 -1.21 22.89
CA ILE A 514 38.60 -1.02 21.44
C ILE A 514 37.11 -0.77 21.13
N ASN A 515 36.75 0.44 20.71
CA ASN A 515 35.38 0.80 20.28
C ASN A 515 34.26 0.37 21.25
N ASN A 516 34.36 0.76 22.53
CA ASN A 516 33.39 0.43 23.61
C ASN A 516 33.33 -1.05 24.00
N THR A 517 34.17 -1.88 23.39
CA THR A 517 34.46 -3.23 23.87
C THR A 517 35.67 -3.17 24.79
N TYR A 518 35.54 -3.76 25.97
CA TYR A 518 36.61 -3.82 26.95
C TYR A 518 37.05 -5.27 27.16
N SER A 519 38.35 -5.50 26.99
CA SER A 519 38.99 -6.81 27.09
C SER A 519 39.70 -6.96 28.44
N PHE A 520 39.37 -8.01 29.18
CA PHE A 520 39.97 -8.33 30.48
C PHE A 520 40.70 -9.67 30.42
N ASN A 521 42.01 -9.65 30.67
CA ASN A 521 42.83 -10.85 30.81
C ASN A 521 42.60 -11.49 32.18
N VAL A 522 41.57 -12.33 32.28
CA VAL A 522 41.26 -13.06 33.51
C VAL A 522 42.22 -14.25 33.69
N LYS A 523 42.48 -14.62 34.95
CA LYS A 523 43.31 -15.79 35.27
C LYS A 523 42.68 -17.09 34.76
N GLN A 524 43.50 -18.14 34.62
CA GLN A 524 43.03 -19.49 34.31
C GLN A 524 41.92 -19.96 35.26
N GLY A 525 40.94 -20.69 34.72
CA GLY A 525 39.77 -21.15 35.47
C GLY A 525 38.76 -21.90 34.61
N THR A 526 37.67 -22.34 35.23
CA THR A 526 36.58 -23.09 34.59
C THR A 526 35.21 -22.61 35.10
N GLY A 527 34.14 -23.02 34.43
CA GLY A 527 32.77 -22.83 34.92
C GLY A 527 32.24 -21.40 34.85
N LYS A 528 31.15 -21.16 35.56
CA LYS A 528 30.55 -19.82 35.71
C LYS A 528 31.22 -19.05 36.84
N LYS A 529 31.33 -17.74 36.69
CA LYS A 529 31.94 -16.82 37.65
C LYS A 529 31.09 -15.56 37.77
N GLN A 530 31.02 -15.04 38.99
CA GLN A 530 30.48 -13.72 39.28
C GLN A 530 31.65 -12.79 39.63
N ALA A 531 31.74 -11.66 38.96
CA ALA A 531 32.74 -10.62 39.21
C ALA A 531 32.05 -9.26 39.34
N LEU A 532 32.80 -8.26 39.81
CA LEU A 532 32.39 -6.86 39.79
C LEU A 532 33.25 -6.13 38.78
N ILE A 533 32.66 -5.37 37.87
CA ILE A 533 33.39 -4.42 37.05
C ILE A 533 33.18 -3.04 37.63
N THR A 534 34.26 -2.44 38.12
CA THR A 534 34.29 -1.05 38.54
C THR A 534 34.46 -0.17 37.33
N PHE A 535 33.48 0.66 37.04
CA PHE A 535 33.54 1.68 36.00
C PHE A 535 32.73 2.89 36.45
N ALA A 536 33.20 4.10 36.13
CA ALA A 536 32.49 5.32 36.52
C ALA A 536 32.20 5.43 38.04
N ASP A 537 33.13 4.97 38.88
CA ASP A 537 33.01 4.91 40.35
C ASP A 537 31.85 4.02 40.86
N GLN A 538 31.29 3.16 40.00
CA GLN A 538 30.26 2.20 40.33
C GLN A 538 30.77 0.76 40.14
N ASP A 539 30.43 -0.12 41.08
CA ASP A 539 30.68 -1.55 40.97
C ASP A 539 29.44 -2.22 40.38
N ILE A 540 29.55 -2.72 39.14
CA ILE A 540 28.46 -3.38 38.43
C ILE A 540 28.72 -4.90 38.44
N PRO A 541 27.77 -5.73 38.92
CA PRO A 541 27.92 -7.18 38.89
C PRO A 541 27.88 -7.70 37.46
N VAL A 542 28.82 -8.58 37.14
CA VAL A 542 28.88 -9.29 35.86
C VAL A 542 28.99 -10.78 36.11
N GLU A 543 28.09 -11.54 35.49
CA GLU A 543 28.22 -13.00 35.42
C GLU A 543 28.85 -13.36 34.07
N TYR A 544 29.91 -14.15 34.09
CA TYR A 544 30.52 -14.69 32.88
C TYR A 544 30.85 -16.16 33.04
N SER A 545 30.94 -16.86 31.91
CA SER A 545 31.39 -18.26 31.85
C SER A 545 32.70 -18.36 31.07
N TYR A 546 33.58 -19.27 31.46
CA TYR A 546 34.68 -19.65 30.57
C TYR A 546 34.15 -20.30 29.29
N ALA A 547 34.96 -20.30 28.24
CA ALA A 547 34.61 -20.86 26.95
C ALA A 547 34.26 -22.36 27.08
N LYS A 548 33.33 -22.82 26.25
CA LYS A 548 32.86 -24.22 26.27
C LYS A 548 34.01 -25.17 25.89
N PRO A 549 34.04 -26.40 26.45
CA PRO A 549 34.99 -27.43 26.02
C PRO A 549 34.77 -27.75 24.54
N LEU A 550 35.86 -27.83 23.78
CA LEU A 550 35.82 -28.12 22.34
C LEU A 550 36.80 -29.24 22.01
N VAL A 551 36.30 -30.36 21.47
CA VAL A 551 37.14 -31.47 21.01
C VAL A 551 37.53 -31.23 19.56
N SER A 552 38.82 -31.28 19.26
CA SER A 552 39.35 -31.13 17.91
C SER A 552 39.63 -32.47 17.24
N ASN A 553 40.21 -33.41 17.98
CA ASN A 553 40.49 -34.78 17.53
C ASN A 553 40.59 -35.72 18.74
N HIS A 554 40.78 -37.01 18.46
CA HIS A 554 40.97 -38.03 19.47
C HIS A 554 42.00 -39.07 19.02
N SER A 555 42.55 -39.80 19.98
CA SER A 555 43.38 -40.98 19.76
C SER A 555 42.96 -42.08 20.73
N VAL A 556 42.98 -43.33 20.27
CA VAL A 556 42.61 -44.49 21.09
C VAL A 556 43.81 -45.42 21.21
N VAL A 557 44.14 -45.81 22.44
CA VAL A 557 45.12 -46.87 22.74
C VAL A 557 44.33 -48.11 23.16
N PHE A 558 44.49 -49.20 22.41
CA PHE A 558 43.74 -50.43 22.61
C PHE A 558 44.47 -51.36 23.59
N ASP A 559 43.99 -51.37 24.84
CA ASP A 559 44.47 -52.25 25.90
C ASP A 559 43.34 -53.21 26.35
N ASP A 560 43.69 -54.46 26.69
CA ASP A 560 42.78 -55.45 27.28
C ASP A 560 42.87 -55.37 28.82
N PRO A 561 41.77 -55.20 29.58
CA PRO A 561 40.35 -55.21 29.18
C PRO A 561 39.71 -53.84 28.92
N LEU A 562 40.44 -52.73 29.02
CA LEU A 562 39.91 -51.37 28.86
C LEU A 562 40.79 -50.54 27.93
N SER A 563 40.22 -50.06 26.83
CA SER A 563 40.92 -49.14 25.93
C SER A 563 40.92 -47.72 26.48
N THR A 564 42.03 -47.00 26.31
CA THR A 564 42.19 -45.62 26.78
C THR A 564 41.96 -44.66 25.61
N VAL A 565 40.96 -43.79 25.73
CA VAL A 565 40.69 -42.71 24.76
C VAL A 565 41.30 -41.42 25.28
N THR A 566 42.07 -40.72 24.44
CA THR A 566 42.56 -39.37 24.70
C THR A 566 41.91 -38.40 23.70
N LEU A 567 41.24 -37.37 24.21
CA LEU A 567 40.65 -36.30 23.41
C LEU A 567 41.56 -35.08 23.47
N ASN A 568 41.93 -34.53 22.30
CA ASN A 568 42.67 -33.27 22.21
C ASN A 568 41.74 -32.16 21.75
N GLY A 569 41.89 -30.98 22.34
CA GLY A 569 40.94 -29.89 22.16
C GLY A 569 41.34 -28.64 22.92
N ASN A 570 40.35 -27.81 23.24
CA ASN A 570 40.51 -26.59 24.01
C ASN A 570 39.48 -26.54 25.15
N ASN A 571 39.79 -25.73 26.17
CA ASN A 571 38.89 -25.40 27.26
C ASN A 571 38.52 -26.57 28.19
N PHE A 572 39.43 -27.53 28.39
CA PHE A 572 39.20 -28.65 29.32
C PHE A 572 39.53 -28.35 30.78
N GLY A 573 40.18 -27.22 31.06
CA GLY A 573 40.64 -26.88 32.41
C GLY A 573 41.83 -27.76 32.87
N THR A 574 42.08 -27.79 34.17
CA THR A 574 43.21 -28.54 34.75
C THR A 574 42.80 -29.46 35.91
N ASN A 575 41.51 -29.55 36.23
CA ASN A 575 41.02 -30.31 37.39
C ASN A 575 40.04 -31.41 36.96
N SER A 576 40.49 -32.66 37.04
CA SER A 576 39.69 -33.85 36.72
C SER A 576 38.41 -33.97 37.54
N SER A 577 38.39 -33.49 38.79
CA SER A 577 37.20 -33.56 39.65
C SER A 577 36.03 -32.69 39.16
N LEU A 578 36.30 -31.74 38.26
CA LEU A 578 35.29 -30.89 37.64
C LEU A 578 34.89 -31.38 36.24
N CYS A 579 35.49 -32.45 35.74
CA CYS A 579 35.17 -33.02 34.44
C CYS A 579 34.18 -34.18 34.56
N ASN A 580 33.02 -34.03 33.95
CA ASN A 580 32.07 -35.10 33.72
C ASN A 580 32.04 -35.43 32.24
N LEU A 581 32.25 -36.69 31.90
CA LEU A 581 32.20 -37.16 30.51
C LEU A 581 31.11 -38.23 30.40
N THR A 582 30.25 -38.10 29.39
CA THR A 582 29.32 -39.17 29.03
C THR A 582 29.72 -39.76 27.69
N TYR A 583 29.83 -41.08 27.65
CA TYR A 583 30.05 -41.87 26.46
C TYR A 583 28.79 -42.69 26.21
N LYS A 584 28.10 -42.46 25.08
CA LYS A 584 26.78 -43.07 24.76
C LYS A 584 25.71 -42.82 25.85
N GLY A 585 25.73 -41.63 26.45
CA GLY A 585 24.82 -41.28 27.54
C GLY A 585 25.15 -41.93 28.90
N ALA A 586 26.14 -42.82 28.97
CA ALA A 586 26.63 -43.37 30.23
C ALA A 586 27.81 -42.55 30.77
N PRO A 587 27.85 -42.20 32.06
CA PRO A 587 28.97 -41.46 32.64
C PRO A 587 30.24 -42.33 32.65
N LYS A 588 31.38 -41.72 32.30
CA LYS A 588 32.71 -42.34 32.37
C LYS A 588 33.65 -41.45 33.21
N PRO A 589 34.60 -42.04 33.96
CA PRO A 589 35.61 -41.28 34.68
C PRO A 589 36.46 -40.45 33.69
N CYS A 590 36.44 -39.14 33.85
CA CYS A 590 37.24 -38.21 33.06
C CYS A 590 38.53 -37.86 33.81
N VAL A 591 39.66 -37.97 33.12
CA VAL A 591 40.97 -37.55 33.63
C VAL A 591 41.44 -36.36 32.78
N VAL A 592 41.48 -35.18 33.38
CA VAL A 592 42.02 -33.99 32.71
C VAL A 592 43.53 -34.01 32.84
N ILE A 593 44.23 -34.05 31.70
CA ILE A 593 45.69 -34.01 31.65
C ILE A 593 46.16 -32.55 31.70
N ASN A 594 45.55 -31.69 30.88
CA ASN A 594 45.79 -30.25 30.83
C ASN A 594 44.61 -29.55 30.12
N ASN A 595 44.71 -28.23 29.91
CA ASN A 595 43.68 -27.42 29.24
C ASN A 595 43.29 -27.90 27.83
N TYR A 596 44.12 -28.73 27.22
CA TYR A 596 43.99 -29.19 25.84
C TYR A 596 43.82 -30.71 25.70
N GLN A 597 43.93 -31.47 26.78
CA GLN A 597 43.85 -32.93 26.74
C GLN A 597 43.07 -33.52 27.91
N ILE A 598 42.16 -34.44 27.60
CA ILE A 598 41.50 -35.30 28.58
C ILE A 598 41.58 -36.76 28.15
N SER A 599 41.57 -37.68 29.10
CA SER A 599 41.52 -39.12 28.84
C SER A 599 40.46 -39.83 29.66
N PHE A 600 39.94 -40.94 29.13
CA PHE A 600 38.97 -41.80 29.80
C PHE A 600 39.10 -43.24 29.30
N LYS A 601 38.54 -44.20 30.05
CA LYS A 601 38.59 -45.64 29.71
C LYS A 601 37.24 -46.16 29.23
N ILE A 602 37.26 -47.01 28.20
CA ILE A 602 36.08 -47.68 27.64
C ILE A 602 36.26 -49.20 27.58
N ASP A 603 35.15 -49.88 27.81
CA ASP A 603 34.94 -51.32 27.88
C ASP A 603 34.39 -51.92 26.58
N VAL A 604 33.66 -51.12 25.79
CA VAL A 604 33.07 -51.55 24.51
C VAL A 604 33.40 -50.58 23.38
N LEU A 605 34.10 -51.12 22.38
CA LEU A 605 34.50 -50.45 21.15
C LEU A 605 33.35 -50.50 20.12
N GLU A 606 32.70 -49.36 19.86
CA GLU A 606 31.74 -49.18 18.77
C GLU A 606 32.26 -48.25 17.68
N VAL A 607 31.93 -48.53 16.42
CA VAL A 607 32.44 -47.82 15.23
C VAL A 607 32.28 -46.29 15.33
N SER A 608 31.20 -45.82 15.95
CA SER A 608 31.02 -44.41 16.27
C SER A 608 30.31 -44.24 17.61
N ALA A 609 30.69 -43.24 18.40
CA ALA A 609 30.05 -42.96 19.68
C ALA A 609 30.02 -41.46 19.98
N ASN A 610 28.90 -41.00 20.53
CA ASN A 610 28.74 -39.62 20.96
C ASN A 610 29.36 -39.40 22.35
N ILE A 611 30.16 -38.35 22.44
CA ILE A 611 30.83 -37.87 23.63
C ILE A 611 30.30 -36.48 23.94
N ILE A 612 29.88 -36.29 25.18
CA ILE A 612 29.55 -34.98 25.74
C ILE A 612 30.46 -34.78 26.94
N ILE A 613 31.15 -33.64 26.97
CA ILE A 613 32.06 -33.26 28.04
C ILE A 613 31.43 -32.08 28.77
N THR A 614 31.33 -32.17 30.09
CA THR A 614 30.90 -31.07 30.94
C THR A 614 32.06 -30.73 31.87
N ILE A 615 32.61 -29.52 31.74
CA ILE A 615 33.67 -29.00 32.61
C ILE A 615 33.05 -27.94 33.52
N ASP A 616 33.05 -28.21 34.83
CA ASP A 616 32.58 -27.27 35.87
C ASP A 616 31.19 -26.69 35.55
N GLY A 617 30.28 -27.58 35.12
CA GLY A 617 28.90 -27.25 34.74
C GLY A 617 28.70 -26.69 33.33
N ILE A 618 29.75 -26.49 32.52
CA ILE A 618 29.65 -26.03 31.13
C ILE A 618 29.77 -27.21 30.18
N GLN A 619 28.71 -27.48 29.43
CA GLN A 619 28.64 -28.58 28.47
C GLN A 619 29.26 -28.21 27.11
N SER A 620 30.00 -29.13 26.53
CA SER A 620 30.51 -29.08 25.15
C SER A 620 29.38 -29.26 24.14
N GLU A 621 29.66 -28.96 22.87
CA GLU A 621 28.87 -29.53 21.78
C GLU A 621 29.08 -31.05 21.73
N ASN A 622 28.12 -31.76 21.11
CA ASN A 622 28.21 -33.21 20.98
C ASN A 622 29.32 -33.58 20.00
N TYR A 623 30.27 -34.39 20.43
CA TYR A 623 31.38 -34.86 19.60
C TYR A 623 31.16 -36.32 19.22
N THR A 624 31.09 -36.63 17.94
CA THR A 624 31.05 -38.01 17.46
C THR A 624 32.46 -38.53 17.25
N MET A 625 32.87 -39.46 18.11
CA MET A 625 34.13 -40.19 18.01
C MET A 625 33.95 -41.37 17.05
N GLU A 626 34.75 -41.47 16.01
CA GLU A 626 34.83 -42.63 15.10
C GLU A 626 36.08 -43.46 15.42
N LEU A 627 35.93 -44.74 15.75
CA LEU A 627 37.05 -45.58 16.18
C LEU A 627 38.12 -45.81 15.10
N VAL A 628 37.69 -46.03 13.86
CA VAL A 628 38.56 -46.35 12.72
C VAL A 628 37.93 -45.74 11.47
N LYS A 629 38.69 -44.89 10.78
CA LYS A 629 38.24 -44.24 9.54
C LYS A 629 38.89 -44.90 8.33
N CYS A 630 38.11 -45.67 7.56
CA CYS A 630 38.56 -46.35 6.34
C CYS A 630 38.17 -45.59 5.06
N LEU A 631 39.17 -45.21 4.26
CA LEU A 631 39.03 -44.55 2.96
C LEU A 631 39.41 -45.52 1.83
N LEU A 632 38.67 -45.48 0.72
CA LEU A 632 38.98 -46.29 -0.46
C LEU A 632 40.22 -45.70 -1.15
N ALA A 633 41.23 -46.52 -1.41
CA ALA A 633 42.49 -46.09 -2.00
C ALA A 633 42.51 -46.21 -3.53
N ASN A 634 41.65 -47.05 -4.13
CA ASN A 634 41.58 -47.24 -5.58
C ASN A 634 40.14 -47.52 -6.09
N ASP A 635 39.75 -46.87 -7.19
CA ASP A 635 38.48 -47.11 -7.92
C ASP A 635 38.84 -47.62 -9.32
N HIS A 636 38.42 -48.85 -9.66
CA HIS A 636 38.70 -49.49 -10.95
C HIS A 636 37.48 -50.30 -11.40
N SER A 637 37.28 -50.42 -12.72
CA SER A 637 36.36 -51.40 -13.32
C SER A 637 37.04 -52.78 -13.41
N PHE A 638 36.30 -53.84 -13.12
CA PHE A 638 36.84 -55.21 -13.09
C PHE A 638 36.19 -56.09 -14.17
N PRO A 639 36.91 -57.02 -14.83
CA PRO A 639 36.31 -57.88 -15.84
C PRO A 639 35.32 -58.90 -15.23
N THR A 640 34.38 -59.41 -16.05
CA THR A 640 33.35 -60.38 -15.67
C THR A 640 33.88 -61.80 -15.43
N SER A 641 35.02 -62.15 -16.02
CA SER A 641 35.85 -63.31 -15.67
C SER A 641 37.33 -62.90 -15.63
N PHE A 642 38.11 -63.55 -14.78
CA PHE A 642 39.53 -63.30 -14.53
C PHE A 642 40.46 -64.17 -15.37
N GLY A 643 39.93 -64.91 -16.36
CA GLY A 643 40.55 -66.07 -17.02
C GLY A 643 42.05 -66.07 -17.38
N CYS A 644 42.76 -64.92 -17.43
CA CYS A 644 44.23 -64.87 -17.54
C CYS A 644 44.90 -63.73 -16.71
N LEU A 645 44.31 -63.23 -15.61
CA LEU A 645 44.97 -62.25 -14.74
C LEU A 645 46.06 -62.92 -13.89
N SER A 646 47.26 -62.34 -13.81
CA SER A 646 48.39 -62.89 -13.02
C SER A 646 48.14 -62.93 -11.51
N SER A 647 47.12 -62.22 -11.03
CA SER A 647 46.65 -62.20 -9.66
C SER A 647 45.22 -61.69 -9.61
N ASN A 648 44.43 -62.16 -8.65
CA ASN A 648 43.07 -61.64 -8.42
C ASN A 648 43.14 -60.12 -8.15
N PRO A 649 42.29 -59.31 -8.79
CA PRO A 649 42.25 -57.89 -8.52
C PRO A 649 41.81 -57.63 -7.07
N VAL A 650 42.40 -56.62 -6.43
CA VAL A 650 42.11 -56.26 -5.04
C VAL A 650 41.56 -54.85 -4.91
N VAL A 651 40.55 -54.68 -4.06
CA VAL A 651 40.10 -53.38 -3.56
C VAL A 651 40.96 -53.02 -2.36
N GLN A 652 41.55 -51.83 -2.35
CA GLN A 652 42.39 -51.34 -1.27
C GLN A 652 41.66 -50.27 -0.46
N TYR A 653 41.67 -50.43 0.87
CA TYR A 653 41.27 -49.41 1.82
C TYR A 653 42.48 -48.98 2.65
N TYR A 654 42.53 -47.70 2.99
CA TYR A 654 43.42 -47.16 4.02
C TYR A 654 42.59 -46.85 5.25
N CYS A 655 42.88 -47.49 6.39
CA CYS A 655 42.18 -47.21 7.64
C CYS A 655 43.12 -46.62 8.70
N ASP A 656 42.80 -45.43 9.17
CA ASP A 656 43.56 -44.77 10.24
C ASP A 656 43.46 -45.56 11.57
N SER A 657 44.56 -45.58 12.32
CA SER A 657 44.69 -46.22 13.64
C SER A 657 44.65 -47.76 13.66
N LEU A 658 44.90 -48.43 12.53
CA LEU A 658 45.14 -49.89 12.48
C LEU A 658 46.54 -50.29 13.02
N THR A 659 47.53 -49.40 13.00
CA THR A 659 48.87 -49.70 13.53
C THR A 659 48.99 -49.63 15.05
N THR A 660 47.99 -49.10 15.76
CA THR A 660 48.00 -48.96 17.23
C THR A 660 47.46 -50.19 17.97
N PHE A 661 47.11 -51.26 17.25
CA PHE A 661 46.71 -52.53 17.86
C PHE A 661 47.93 -53.26 18.43
N THR A 662 47.89 -53.57 19.73
CA THR A 662 48.94 -54.37 20.39
C THR A 662 48.83 -55.84 19.96
N ALA A 663 49.95 -56.58 20.03
CA ALA A 663 50.12 -57.96 19.56
C ALA A 663 49.13 -59.01 20.13
N ASN A 664 48.24 -58.61 21.05
CA ASN A 664 47.29 -59.47 21.74
C ASN A 664 45.87 -59.45 21.14
N THR A 665 45.62 -58.67 20.07
CA THR A 665 44.35 -58.68 19.34
C THR A 665 44.53 -59.25 17.94
N ASP A 666 43.77 -60.28 17.59
CA ASP A 666 43.75 -60.84 16.24
C ASP A 666 43.04 -59.86 15.29
N PRO A 667 43.76 -59.18 14.37
CA PRO A 667 43.16 -58.20 13.48
C PRO A 667 42.10 -58.81 12.56
N TYR A 668 42.10 -60.13 12.35
CA TYR A 668 41.09 -60.86 11.57
C TYR A 668 39.76 -61.09 12.32
N LYS A 669 39.71 -60.92 13.65
CA LYS A 669 38.45 -60.86 14.40
C LYS A 669 37.80 -59.47 14.35
N LEU A 670 38.61 -58.44 14.12
CA LEU A 670 38.18 -57.05 14.14
C LEU A 670 37.69 -56.58 12.76
N LEU A 671 38.26 -57.07 11.66
CA LEU A 671 37.90 -56.63 10.32
C LEU A 671 37.43 -57.81 9.48
N HIS A 672 36.20 -57.72 8.96
CA HIS A 672 35.59 -58.74 8.10
C HIS A 672 35.00 -58.07 6.86
N ALA A 673 34.99 -58.77 5.73
CA ALA A 673 34.44 -58.24 4.49
C ALA A 673 33.55 -59.30 3.84
N THR A 674 32.48 -58.84 3.19
CA THR A 674 31.61 -59.69 2.39
C THR A 674 31.48 -59.16 0.96
N PHE A 675 31.39 -60.06 0.00
CA PHE A 675 30.91 -59.78 -1.35
C PHE A 675 29.52 -60.39 -1.50
N ASP A 676 28.52 -59.58 -1.83
CA ASP A 676 27.12 -60.02 -1.97
C ASP A 676 26.67 -60.92 -0.79
N ASP A 677 27.04 -60.48 0.41
CA ASP A 677 26.76 -61.14 1.70
C ASP A 677 27.47 -62.49 1.94
N GLN A 678 28.45 -62.86 1.10
CA GLN A 678 29.37 -63.98 1.34
C GLN A 678 30.73 -63.52 1.85
N SER A 679 31.28 -64.19 2.85
CA SER A 679 32.59 -63.86 3.41
C SER A 679 33.71 -63.88 2.35
N THR A 680 34.62 -62.91 2.47
CA THR A 680 35.84 -62.85 1.67
C THR A 680 37.05 -62.62 2.56
N ASN A 681 38.20 -63.14 2.14
CA ASN A 681 39.44 -62.97 2.88
C ASN A 681 39.89 -61.51 2.80
N ILE A 682 40.59 -61.05 3.82
CA ILE A 682 41.22 -59.73 3.85
C ILE A 682 42.72 -59.92 4.09
N THR A 683 43.56 -59.03 3.58
CA THR A 683 44.97 -58.94 3.95
C THR A 683 45.25 -57.57 4.54
N ILE A 684 45.84 -57.52 5.74
CA ILE A 684 46.13 -56.27 6.45
C ILE A 684 47.65 -56.08 6.51
N ASN A 685 48.14 -54.92 6.04
CA ASN A 685 49.55 -54.54 6.11
C ASN A 685 49.67 -53.09 6.59
N GLY A 686 49.97 -52.91 7.88
CA GLY A 686 49.90 -51.60 8.54
C GLY A 686 48.46 -51.04 8.50
N ASN A 687 48.30 -49.80 8.01
CA ASN A 687 46.99 -49.18 7.81
C ASN A 687 46.31 -49.58 6.49
N ASN A 688 46.95 -50.39 5.64
CA ASN A 688 46.40 -50.80 4.35
C ASN A 688 45.66 -52.13 4.46
N VAL A 689 44.43 -52.16 3.96
CA VAL A 689 43.54 -53.31 3.92
C VAL A 689 43.30 -53.67 2.46
N SER A 690 43.69 -54.88 2.05
CA SER A 690 43.48 -55.39 0.69
C SER A 690 42.43 -56.49 0.68
N ILE A 691 41.46 -56.40 -0.21
CA ILE A 691 40.34 -57.35 -0.32
C ILE A 691 40.27 -57.88 -1.76
N PRO A 692 40.48 -59.20 -2.00
CA PRO A 692 40.40 -59.79 -3.34
C PRO A 692 38.96 -59.81 -3.84
N VAL A 693 38.75 -59.31 -5.06
CA VAL A 693 37.48 -59.34 -5.78
C VAL A 693 37.23 -60.76 -6.31
N LYS A 694 35.99 -61.27 -6.19
CA LYS A 694 35.57 -62.56 -6.76
C LYS A 694 34.95 -62.41 -8.16
N GLU A 695 35.06 -63.43 -9.01
CA GLU A 695 34.31 -63.50 -10.28
C GLU A 695 32.80 -63.52 -9.99
N GLY A 696 31.98 -62.93 -10.86
CA GLY A 696 30.53 -62.87 -10.60
C GLY A 696 29.75 -61.95 -11.53
N ALA A 697 28.46 -61.80 -11.23
CA ALA A 697 27.50 -61.03 -12.01
C ALA A 697 27.90 -59.55 -12.16
N LYS A 698 27.29 -58.83 -13.11
CA LYS A 698 27.67 -57.46 -13.52
C LYS A 698 27.79 -56.43 -12.37
N ASN A 699 26.99 -56.56 -11.33
CA ASN A 699 27.00 -55.70 -10.14
C ASN A 699 27.19 -56.56 -8.88
N SER A 700 28.26 -56.33 -8.13
CA SER A 700 28.47 -56.91 -6.80
C SER A 700 28.66 -55.82 -5.76
N THR A 701 28.28 -56.08 -4.51
CA THR A 701 28.50 -55.15 -3.39
C THR A 701 29.53 -55.73 -2.43
N LEU A 702 30.64 -55.04 -2.26
CA LEU A 702 31.62 -55.30 -1.21
C LEU A 702 31.19 -54.55 0.06
N LYS A 703 30.98 -55.24 1.18
CA LYS A 703 30.71 -54.64 2.49
C LYS A 703 31.88 -54.88 3.43
N LEU A 704 32.32 -53.86 4.14
CA LEU A 704 33.32 -53.91 5.20
C LEU A 704 32.62 -53.87 6.56
N TYR A 705 33.04 -54.74 7.47
CA TYR A 705 32.55 -54.86 8.83
C TYR A 705 33.70 -54.68 9.82
N LEU A 706 33.45 -53.87 10.86
CA LEU A 706 34.36 -53.62 11.97
C LEU A 706 33.74 -54.19 13.24
N ASN A 707 34.44 -55.14 13.89
CA ASN A 707 34.00 -55.87 15.07
C ASN A 707 32.60 -56.50 14.92
N GLY A 708 32.32 -57.05 13.73
CA GLY A 708 31.03 -57.64 13.38
C GLY A 708 29.91 -56.65 12.99
N LEU A 709 30.15 -55.34 13.08
CA LEU A 709 29.18 -54.29 12.71
C LEU A 709 29.45 -53.75 11.30
N PHE A 710 28.39 -53.46 10.55
CA PHE A 710 28.51 -52.87 9.22
C PHE A 710 29.19 -51.50 9.30
N SER A 711 30.23 -51.29 8.48
CA SER A 711 30.98 -50.03 8.41
C SER A 711 30.70 -49.30 7.10
N LYS A 712 30.96 -49.94 5.95
CA LYS A 712 30.90 -49.28 4.64
C LYS A 712 30.59 -50.29 3.54
N SER A 713 29.98 -49.85 2.44
CA SER A 713 29.80 -50.64 1.22
C SER A 713 30.37 -49.96 -0.02
N TYR A 714 30.73 -50.76 -1.01
CA TYR A 714 31.28 -50.33 -2.28
C TYR A 714 30.70 -51.18 -3.42
N SER A 715 30.26 -50.52 -4.50
CA SER A 715 29.70 -51.20 -5.67
C SER A 715 30.78 -51.51 -6.69
N VAL A 716 30.84 -52.76 -7.12
CA VAL A 716 31.76 -53.27 -8.13
C VAL A 716 31.00 -53.45 -9.46
N VAL A 717 31.40 -52.73 -10.50
CA VAL A 717 30.80 -52.75 -11.85
C VAL A 717 31.74 -53.45 -12.85
N ARG A 718 31.21 -54.36 -13.68
CA ARG A 718 32.00 -55.20 -14.60
C ARG A 718 31.69 -55.03 -16.11
N ASP A 719 32.69 -55.26 -16.99
CA ASP A 719 32.66 -55.02 -18.46
C ASP A 719 31.94 -56.11 -19.32
N LYS A 720 31.45 -55.74 -20.53
CA LYS A 720 30.69 -56.62 -21.48
C LYS A 720 31.58 -57.49 -22.40
N GLY A 721 31.05 -58.64 -22.87
CA GLY A 721 31.72 -59.57 -23.80
C GLY A 721 31.61 -59.26 -25.29
N ILE A 722 32.60 -59.69 -26.09
CA ILE A 722 32.81 -59.38 -27.52
C ILE A 722 32.96 -60.69 -28.33
N VAL A 723 32.36 -60.80 -29.52
CA VAL A 723 32.40 -62.02 -30.38
C VAL A 723 33.09 -61.69 -31.72
N TYR A 724 33.94 -62.58 -32.25
CA TYR A 724 34.63 -62.44 -33.55
C TYR A 724 35.03 -63.81 -34.14
N ASP A 725 35.35 -63.91 -35.44
CA ASP A 725 35.87 -65.13 -36.11
C ASP A 725 35.08 -66.44 -35.88
N SER A 726 33.76 -66.36 -35.80
CA SER A 726 32.86 -67.52 -35.66
C SER A 726 32.67 -68.27 -36.99
N LYS A 727 32.58 -69.60 -36.96
CA LYS A 727 32.51 -70.49 -38.12
C LYS A 727 31.34 -71.48 -38.03
N LEU A 728 30.84 -71.91 -39.18
CA LEU A 728 29.83 -72.95 -39.30
C LEU A 728 30.29 -74.03 -40.28
N SER A 729 30.15 -75.29 -39.91
CA SER A 729 30.55 -76.45 -40.72
C SER A 729 29.43 -77.49 -40.81
N TYR A 730 29.09 -77.96 -42.01
CA TYR A 730 28.10 -79.04 -42.21
C TYR A 730 28.79 -80.39 -42.48
N ASN A 731 28.35 -81.44 -41.78
CA ASN A 731 28.85 -82.80 -41.91
C ASN A 731 27.75 -83.73 -42.45
N GLU A 732 27.87 -84.11 -43.73
CA GLU A 732 26.89 -84.93 -44.45
C GLU A 732 26.71 -86.33 -43.85
N ASP A 733 27.79 -86.99 -43.41
CA ASP A 733 27.75 -88.39 -42.97
C ASP A 733 26.98 -88.59 -41.65
N LYS A 734 26.97 -87.57 -40.79
CA LYS A 734 26.26 -87.58 -39.50
C LYS A 734 24.92 -86.84 -39.52
N GLY A 735 24.60 -86.17 -40.63
CA GLY A 735 23.42 -85.30 -40.71
C GLY A 735 23.45 -84.18 -39.66
N SER A 736 24.60 -83.54 -39.41
CA SER A 736 24.73 -82.52 -38.37
C SER A 736 25.46 -81.24 -38.82
N ILE A 737 25.10 -80.11 -38.20
CA ILE A 737 25.73 -78.79 -38.37
C ILE A 737 26.53 -78.47 -37.09
N SER A 738 27.80 -78.16 -37.22
CA SER A 738 28.65 -77.67 -36.13
C SER A 738 28.78 -76.15 -36.19
N LEU A 739 28.52 -75.48 -35.06
CA LEU A 739 28.69 -74.04 -34.86
C LEU A 739 29.88 -73.80 -33.94
N GLU A 740 30.77 -72.89 -34.32
CA GLU A 740 31.91 -72.44 -33.53
C GLU A 740 31.86 -70.91 -33.35
N PHE A 741 31.81 -70.40 -32.12
CA PHE A 741 31.83 -68.97 -31.83
C PHE A 741 33.09 -68.61 -31.06
N ASN A 742 33.90 -67.71 -31.61
CA ASN A 742 35.08 -67.18 -30.93
C ASN A 742 34.76 -65.79 -30.31
N GLY A 743 35.33 -65.46 -29.16
CA GLY A 743 35.14 -64.14 -28.53
C GLY A 743 35.96 -63.90 -27.27
N MET A 744 35.65 -62.87 -26.50
CA MET A 744 36.28 -62.51 -25.22
C MET A 744 35.23 -62.14 -24.18
N ASN A 745 35.47 -62.49 -22.93
CA ASN A 745 34.64 -62.19 -21.76
C ASN A 745 33.22 -62.77 -21.87
N PHE A 746 33.10 -64.03 -22.31
CA PHE A 746 31.82 -64.74 -22.29
C PHE A 746 31.45 -65.15 -20.87
N GLY A 747 30.48 -64.43 -20.27
CA GLY A 747 29.85 -64.83 -19.00
C GLY A 747 28.71 -65.83 -19.18
N THR A 748 28.25 -66.43 -18.09
CA THR A 748 27.02 -67.24 -18.05
C THR A 748 25.78 -66.35 -17.92
N PRO A 749 24.60 -66.71 -18.51
CA PRO A 749 24.26 -67.94 -19.24
C PRO A 749 24.40 -67.88 -20.78
N LEU A 750 24.49 -69.05 -21.42
CA LEU A 750 24.50 -69.27 -22.88
C LEU A 750 23.12 -69.80 -23.35
N VAL A 751 22.47 -69.16 -24.32
CA VAL A 751 21.17 -69.60 -24.86
C VAL A 751 21.18 -69.57 -26.39
N ILE A 752 20.86 -70.68 -27.05
CA ILE A 752 20.69 -70.75 -28.52
C ILE A 752 19.23 -71.07 -28.84
N ASN A 753 18.62 -70.28 -29.73
CA ASN A 753 17.26 -70.50 -30.20
C ASN A 753 17.24 -70.73 -31.72
N LEU A 754 16.64 -71.84 -32.14
CA LEU A 754 16.39 -72.20 -33.54
C LEU A 754 14.88 -72.17 -33.84
N PRO A 755 14.45 -71.60 -34.99
CA PRO A 755 13.05 -71.65 -35.40
C PRO A 755 12.67 -73.06 -35.89
N THR A 756 11.44 -73.48 -35.62
CA THR A 756 10.83 -74.69 -36.21
C THR A 756 10.59 -74.47 -37.70
N LEU A 757 11.27 -75.22 -38.56
CA LEU A 757 10.99 -75.27 -40.00
C LEU A 757 10.25 -76.57 -40.34
N LEU A 758 9.17 -76.45 -41.12
CA LEU A 758 8.38 -77.58 -41.66
C LEU A 758 7.88 -78.57 -40.58
N ASN A 759 7.41 -78.04 -39.43
CA ASN A 759 6.87 -78.82 -38.30
C ASN A 759 7.81 -79.89 -37.73
N SER A 760 9.12 -79.76 -37.96
CA SER A 760 10.15 -80.59 -37.34
C SER A 760 11.07 -79.70 -36.49
N SER A 761 11.36 -80.13 -35.26
CA SER A 761 12.27 -79.45 -34.34
C SER A 761 13.69 -79.98 -34.52
N PHE A 762 14.66 -79.10 -34.72
CA PHE A 762 16.08 -79.48 -34.68
C PHE A 762 16.48 -79.89 -33.26
N GLY A 763 17.14 -81.04 -33.12
CA GLY A 763 17.75 -81.46 -31.86
C GLY A 763 19.08 -80.74 -31.66
N MET A 764 19.26 -80.09 -30.51
CA MET A 764 20.53 -79.47 -30.14
C MET A 764 21.29 -80.39 -29.18
N ASP A 765 22.45 -80.85 -29.60
CA ASP A 765 23.35 -81.60 -28.73
C ASP A 765 24.25 -80.59 -27.98
N ASN A 766 24.30 -80.73 -26.66
CA ASN A 766 24.91 -79.81 -25.67
C ASN A 766 26.03 -78.91 -26.23
N CYS A 767 25.75 -77.59 -26.30
CA CYS A 767 26.78 -76.58 -26.51
C CYS A 767 27.80 -76.59 -25.39
N THR A 768 29.08 -76.70 -25.74
CA THR A 768 30.19 -76.63 -24.79
C THR A 768 30.93 -75.32 -24.94
N LEU A 769 30.98 -74.53 -23.86
CA LEU A 769 31.92 -73.42 -23.74
C LEU A 769 33.28 -74.01 -23.34
N LEU A 770 34.24 -73.90 -24.24
CA LEU A 770 35.64 -74.25 -24.00
C LEU A 770 36.41 -72.96 -23.75
N TYR A 771 36.84 -72.78 -22.51
CA TYR A 771 37.85 -71.78 -22.19
C TYR A 771 39.19 -72.27 -22.72
N HIS A 772 39.73 -71.61 -23.75
CA HIS A 772 41.04 -71.97 -24.28
C HIS A 772 42.13 -71.23 -23.50
N GLY A 773 42.47 -71.77 -22.32
CA GLY A 773 43.56 -71.26 -21.49
C GLY A 773 43.78 -72.13 -20.25
N THR A 774 44.75 -73.03 -20.29
CA THR A 774 45.39 -73.59 -19.10
C THR A 774 46.73 -72.88 -18.91
N ASP A 775 47.17 -72.80 -17.65
CA ASP A 775 48.06 -71.82 -17.00
C ASP A 775 49.40 -71.41 -17.67
N ASP A 776 49.78 -71.91 -18.85
CA ASP A 776 51.12 -71.69 -19.42
C ASP A 776 51.17 -71.23 -20.90
N ASN A 777 50.06 -70.77 -21.50
CA ASN A 777 50.06 -70.39 -22.92
C ASN A 777 49.99 -68.87 -23.19
N LYS A 778 51.08 -68.29 -23.71
CA LYS A 778 51.31 -66.85 -23.99
C LYS A 778 50.51 -66.24 -25.17
N ASN A 779 49.36 -66.81 -25.54
CA ASN A 779 48.44 -66.29 -26.57
C ASN A 779 46.96 -66.45 -26.09
N CYS A 780 46.60 -65.86 -24.94
CA CYS A 780 45.20 -65.77 -24.48
C CYS A 780 44.44 -64.76 -25.35
N THR A 781 43.73 -65.19 -26.39
CA THR A 781 42.87 -64.25 -27.13
C THR A 781 41.41 -64.67 -27.32
N ASN A 782 41.00 -65.96 -27.24
CA ASN A 782 39.64 -66.32 -27.66
C ASN A 782 38.96 -67.36 -26.75
N ASP A 783 37.83 -67.01 -26.12
CA ASP A 783 36.80 -67.94 -25.63
C ASP A 783 36.14 -68.62 -26.85
N LEU A 784 36.02 -69.96 -26.83
CA LEU A 784 35.43 -70.72 -27.93
C LEU A 784 34.17 -71.46 -27.46
N ILE A 785 33.04 -71.22 -28.10
CA ILE A 785 31.81 -71.99 -27.90
C ILE A 785 31.64 -72.91 -29.11
N THR A 786 31.53 -74.21 -28.88
CA THR A 786 31.19 -75.18 -29.91
C THR A 786 29.83 -75.81 -29.64
N CYS A 787 29.00 -75.88 -30.66
CA CYS A 787 27.68 -76.52 -30.60
C CYS A 787 27.47 -77.45 -31.78
N GLN A 788 26.71 -78.52 -31.57
CA GLN A 788 26.35 -79.43 -32.64
C GLN A 788 24.82 -79.55 -32.75
N LEU A 789 24.32 -79.41 -33.97
CA LEU A 789 22.91 -79.47 -34.32
C LEU A 789 22.66 -80.68 -35.18
N THR A 790 21.76 -81.56 -34.75
CA THR A 790 21.44 -82.79 -35.46
C THR A 790 20.15 -82.59 -36.28
N LEU A 791 20.21 -82.86 -37.58
CA LEU A 791 19.06 -82.75 -38.47
C LEU A 791 18.06 -83.89 -38.21
N PRO A 792 16.74 -83.65 -38.31
CA PRO A 792 15.73 -84.70 -38.13
C PRO A 792 15.89 -85.85 -39.14
N THR A 793 15.52 -87.07 -38.74
CA THR A 793 15.60 -88.29 -39.59
C THR A 793 14.77 -88.20 -40.87
N ASP A 794 13.69 -87.42 -40.82
CA ASP A 794 12.71 -87.28 -41.91
C ASP A 794 13.05 -86.09 -42.81
N PHE A 795 14.19 -85.42 -42.54
CA PHE A 795 14.68 -84.34 -43.38
C PHE A 795 15.03 -84.90 -44.76
N ASN A 796 14.25 -84.49 -45.77
CA ASN A 796 14.33 -85.08 -47.10
C ASN A 796 15.70 -84.80 -47.74
N LYS A 797 16.58 -85.81 -47.73
CA LYS A 797 17.94 -85.71 -48.28
C LYS A 797 17.97 -85.37 -49.79
N THR A 798 16.86 -85.58 -50.51
CA THR A 798 16.76 -85.21 -51.94
C THR A 798 16.66 -83.69 -52.19
N LEU A 799 16.37 -82.87 -51.18
CA LEU A 799 16.46 -81.40 -51.27
C LEU A 799 17.90 -80.87 -51.31
N LEU A 800 18.89 -81.72 -51.07
CA LEU A 800 20.33 -81.41 -51.17
C LEU A 800 21.00 -82.08 -52.40
N ALA A 801 20.24 -82.79 -53.25
CA ALA A 801 20.75 -83.50 -54.42
C ALA A 801 19.74 -83.53 -55.59
N GLN A 802 19.53 -82.39 -56.26
CA GLN A 802 18.95 -82.29 -57.61
C GLN A 802 19.64 -81.16 -58.42
N ASP A 803 19.70 -81.36 -59.75
CA ASP A 803 20.55 -80.76 -60.79
C ASP A 803 20.73 -79.22 -60.86
N GLU A 804 21.86 -78.86 -61.47
CA GLU A 804 22.52 -77.57 -61.72
C GLU A 804 21.71 -76.43 -62.39
N ASN A 805 20.37 -76.44 -62.46
CA ASN A 805 19.59 -75.40 -63.16
C ASN A 805 18.35 -74.86 -62.41
N SER A 806 18.26 -75.03 -61.09
CA SER A 806 17.26 -74.32 -60.26
C SER A 806 17.92 -73.62 -59.08
N ASN A 807 17.72 -72.30 -58.96
CA ASN A 807 18.36 -71.44 -57.95
C ASN A 807 17.58 -71.46 -56.63
N THR A 808 17.39 -72.65 -56.05
CA THR A 808 16.68 -72.83 -54.78
C THR A 808 17.66 -72.89 -53.61
N THR A 809 18.00 -71.73 -53.09
CA THR A 809 18.75 -71.60 -51.83
C THR A 809 17.90 -71.97 -50.63
N LEU A 810 18.20 -73.10 -49.97
CA LEU A 810 17.66 -73.35 -48.63
C LEU A 810 18.36 -72.40 -47.64
N SER A 811 17.58 -71.54 -46.97
CA SER A 811 18.11 -70.65 -45.93
C SER A 811 17.53 -70.95 -44.55
N ILE A 812 18.39 -71.20 -43.54
CA ILE A 812 17.97 -71.50 -42.16
C ILE A 812 18.45 -70.37 -41.21
N PRO A 813 17.53 -69.55 -40.64
CA PRO A 813 17.87 -68.55 -39.63
C PRO A 813 18.11 -69.15 -38.24
N PHE A 814 18.99 -68.54 -37.43
CA PHE A 814 19.19 -68.86 -36.02
C PHE A 814 19.54 -67.61 -35.18
N SER A 815 19.32 -67.69 -33.86
CA SER A 815 19.75 -66.67 -32.90
C SER A 815 20.54 -67.26 -31.73
N LEU A 816 21.62 -66.60 -31.32
CA LEU A 816 22.50 -66.98 -30.22
C LEU A 816 22.61 -65.82 -29.22
N LYS A 817 22.34 -66.08 -27.94
CA LYS A 817 22.60 -65.17 -26.82
C LYS A 817 23.80 -65.67 -25.99
N VAL A 818 24.84 -64.85 -25.90
CA VAL A 818 26.03 -65.09 -25.06
C VAL A 818 26.12 -63.97 -24.03
N GLY A 819 25.79 -64.26 -22.76
CA GLY A 819 25.59 -63.21 -21.75
C GLY A 819 24.47 -62.24 -22.16
N ASP A 820 24.79 -60.94 -22.24
CA ASP A 820 23.85 -59.89 -22.69
C ASP A 820 23.89 -59.59 -24.21
N SER A 821 24.76 -60.28 -24.97
CA SER A 821 24.92 -60.07 -26.42
C SER A 821 24.07 -61.04 -27.23
N LEU A 822 23.27 -60.54 -28.18
CA LEU A 822 22.42 -61.35 -29.08
C LEU A 822 22.97 -61.28 -30.52
N ILE A 823 23.15 -62.46 -31.14
CA ILE A 823 23.61 -62.63 -32.52
C ILE A 823 22.49 -63.27 -33.32
N ASN A 824 22.12 -62.69 -34.47
CA ASN A 824 21.16 -63.28 -35.42
C ASN A 824 21.89 -63.56 -36.75
N SER A 825 21.72 -64.74 -37.33
CA SER A 825 22.34 -65.10 -38.63
C SER A 825 21.50 -66.12 -39.42
N THR A 826 21.82 -66.32 -40.70
CA THR A 826 21.14 -67.24 -41.63
C THR A 826 22.17 -68.04 -42.44
N ILE A 827 21.98 -69.35 -42.55
CA ILE A 827 22.78 -70.25 -43.40
C ILE A 827 22.22 -70.18 -44.83
N SER A 828 23.02 -69.90 -45.86
CA SER A 828 22.58 -69.95 -47.28
C SER A 828 23.71 -70.49 -48.20
N ASN A 829 23.36 -71.04 -49.37
CA ASN A 829 24.25 -71.61 -50.41
C ASN A 829 25.07 -72.87 -50.02
N VAL A 830 24.40 -74.02 -49.90
CA VAL A 830 25.08 -75.32 -49.87
C VAL A 830 25.48 -75.72 -51.30
N GLU A 831 26.57 -75.15 -51.85
CA GLU A 831 27.05 -75.57 -53.19
C GLU A 831 27.48 -77.05 -53.16
N HIS A 832 27.22 -77.82 -54.20
CA HIS A 832 27.70 -79.20 -54.30
C HIS A 832 29.03 -79.22 -55.06
N SER A 833 30.14 -79.65 -54.44
CA SER A 833 31.37 -79.97 -55.20
C SER A 833 31.55 -81.47 -55.25
N SER A 834 31.29 -82.07 -56.41
CA SER A 834 31.69 -83.44 -56.70
C SER A 834 33.17 -83.48 -57.06
N ASN A 835 33.98 -84.15 -56.24
CA ASN A 835 35.19 -84.80 -56.74
C ASN A 835 35.53 -86.03 -55.90
N GLN A 836 35.40 -87.20 -56.54
CA GLN A 836 36.52 -88.16 -56.63
C GLN A 836 37.73 -87.35 -57.12
N ASN A 837 38.87 -87.23 -56.44
CA ASN A 837 39.57 -88.18 -55.58
C ASN A 837 39.65 -87.71 -54.12
N ASP A 838 38.76 -88.23 -53.27
CA ASP A 838 39.14 -88.89 -52.02
C ASP A 838 37.87 -89.39 -51.31
N ASN A 839 37.75 -90.71 -51.18
CA ASN A 839 36.72 -91.36 -50.37
C ASN A 839 36.98 -91.03 -48.89
N ASN A 840 36.08 -90.48 -48.08
CA ASN A 840 34.80 -89.82 -48.29
C ASN A 840 34.58 -89.05 -46.97
N LYS A 841 35.04 -87.81 -46.86
CA LYS A 841 34.66 -86.86 -45.79
C LYS A 841 34.38 -85.51 -46.45
N ARG A 842 33.11 -85.26 -46.76
CA ARG A 842 32.65 -83.98 -47.29
C ARG A 842 32.25 -83.07 -46.14
N THR A 843 33.09 -82.10 -45.82
CA THR A 843 32.78 -81.04 -44.84
C THR A 843 32.83 -79.70 -45.55
N LYS A 844 31.72 -78.94 -45.55
CA LYS A 844 31.71 -77.58 -46.11
C LYS A 844 31.70 -76.57 -44.98
N THR A 845 32.60 -75.59 -45.04
CA THR A 845 32.72 -74.51 -44.07
C THR A 845 32.24 -73.20 -44.70
N ILE A 846 31.32 -72.50 -44.02
CA ILE A 846 30.81 -71.19 -44.44
C ILE A 846 31.20 -70.17 -43.37
N ALA A 847 31.79 -69.04 -43.78
CA ALA A 847 32.08 -67.94 -42.87
C ALA A 847 30.78 -67.16 -42.56
N LEU A 848 30.50 -66.90 -41.28
CA LEU A 848 29.29 -66.20 -40.87
C LEU A 848 29.47 -64.69 -41.08
N ALA A 849 28.61 -64.07 -41.90
CA ALA A 849 28.50 -62.61 -41.95
C ALA A 849 27.75 -62.14 -40.69
N VAL A 850 28.43 -61.45 -39.78
CA VAL A 850 27.82 -60.87 -38.57
C VAL A 850 27.50 -59.40 -38.84
N THR A 851 26.22 -59.03 -38.89
CA THR A 851 25.79 -57.63 -38.89
C THR A 851 25.82 -57.09 -37.46
N LEU A 852 26.86 -56.31 -37.13
CA LEU A 852 26.94 -55.61 -35.84
C LEU A 852 26.10 -54.32 -35.88
N PRO A 853 25.20 -54.07 -34.93
CA PRO A 853 24.62 -52.75 -34.72
C PRO A 853 25.66 -51.87 -34.00
N ILE A 854 26.55 -51.22 -34.75
CA ILE A 854 27.54 -50.29 -34.18
C ILE A 854 26.97 -48.87 -34.22
N GLY A 855 26.39 -48.45 -33.09
CA GLY A 855 26.26 -47.04 -32.73
C GLY A 855 27.45 -46.62 -31.87
N LEU A 856 28.22 -45.65 -32.36
CA LEU A 856 29.32 -44.89 -31.73
C LEU A 856 29.56 -45.12 -30.22
N THR A 857 30.75 -45.63 -29.88
CA THR A 857 31.64 -45.11 -28.80
C THR A 857 32.90 -46.00 -28.72
N LEU A 858 33.81 -45.82 -29.67
CA LEU A 858 35.15 -46.43 -29.67
C LEU A 858 36.22 -45.34 -29.56
N LEU A 859 36.11 -44.49 -28.54
CA LEU A 859 37.16 -43.54 -28.14
C LEU A 859 37.00 -43.25 -26.64
N THR A 860 37.57 -44.12 -25.80
CA THR A 860 38.21 -43.85 -24.48
C THR A 860 38.28 -45.14 -23.66
N ALA A 861 39.27 -46.00 -23.95
CA ALA A 861 39.76 -47.00 -23.00
C ALA A 861 41.17 -47.44 -23.44
N GLY A 862 42.19 -46.77 -22.90
CA GLY A 862 43.61 -46.94 -23.23
C GLY A 862 44.27 -48.26 -22.80
N GLY A 863 43.50 -49.29 -22.43
CA GLY A 863 44.03 -50.60 -22.03
C GLY A 863 44.08 -51.65 -23.14
N VAL A 864 43.17 -51.59 -24.13
CA VAL A 864 42.97 -52.70 -25.09
C VAL A 864 43.77 -52.52 -26.39
N PHE A 865 44.12 -51.28 -26.77
CA PHE A 865 45.01 -51.00 -27.93
C PHE A 865 46.48 -51.38 -27.70
N GLY A 866 46.93 -51.45 -26.44
CA GLY A 866 48.31 -51.84 -26.08
C GLY A 866 48.58 -53.34 -26.28
N ALA A 867 47.61 -54.19 -25.97
CA ALA A 867 47.72 -55.63 -26.15
C ALA A 867 47.65 -56.05 -27.63
N TRP A 868 46.81 -55.38 -28.43
CA TRP A 868 46.68 -55.66 -29.87
C TRP A 868 47.92 -55.20 -30.68
N LYS A 869 48.50 -54.03 -30.36
CA LYS A 869 49.73 -53.53 -31.02
C LYS A 869 51.00 -54.32 -30.61
N TYR A 870 51.03 -54.86 -29.39
CA TYR A 870 52.08 -55.79 -28.95
C TYR A 870 51.99 -57.15 -29.66
N HIS A 871 50.78 -57.63 -29.96
CA HIS A 871 50.56 -58.87 -30.71
C HIS A 871 50.91 -58.76 -32.21
N GLN A 872 50.60 -57.63 -32.88
CA GLN A 872 51.02 -57.39 -34.27
C GLN A 872 52.55 -57.35 -34.41
N ASN A 873 53.24 -56.62 -33.51
CA ASN A 873 54.71 -56.55 -33.52
C ASN A 873 55.40 -57.88 -33.20
N LYS A 874 54.74 -58.82 -32.50
CA LYS A 874 55.27 -60.15 -32.19
C LYS A 874 55.04 -61.15 -33.34
N ILE A 875 54.00 -60.95 -34.15
CA ILE A 875 53.72 -61.74 -35.37
C ILE A 875 54.66 -61.31 -36.51
N ASP A 876 54.93 -60.01 -36.66
CA ASP A 876 55.88 -59.51 -37.67
C ASP A 876 57.35 -59.85 -37.34
N ASN A 877 57.71 -59.88 -36.05
CA ASN A 877 59.05 -60.30 -35.62
C ASN A 877 59.28 -61.83 -35.64
N LYS A 878 58.22 -62.66 -35.61
CA LYS A 878 58.33 -64.11 -35.82
C LYS A 878 58.44 -64.49 -37.31
N LYS A 879 57.96 -63.64 -38.23
CA LYS A 879 58.20 -63.80 -39.68
C LYS A 879 59.60 -63.35 -40.12
N LYS A 880 60.23 -62.37 -39.42
CA LYS A 880 61.63 -61.97 -39.69
C LYS A 880 62.69 -62.90 -39.12
N LYS A 881 62.44 -63.58 -37.99
CA LYS A 881 63.42 -64.51 -37.37
C LYS A 881 63.59 -65.88 -38.06
N ASN A 882 62.82 -66.18 -39.11
CA ASN A 882 63.05 -67.34 -39.98
C ASN A 882 63.80 -66.98 -41.28
N ILE A 883 64.33 -65.76 -41.41
CA ILE A 883 65.11 -65.31 -42.58
C ILE A 883 66.55 -64.89 -42.23
N GLU A 884 66.91 -64.67 -40.96
CA GLU A 884 68.28 -64.32 -40.57
C GLU A 884 68.88 -65.36 -39.61
N SER A 885 69.15 -66.54 -40.17
CA SER A 885 70.30 -67.35 -39.78
C SER A 885 71.55 -66.76 -40.45
N SER A 886 72.15 -65.74 -39.84
CA SER A 886 73.54 -65.31 -40.09
C SER A 886 73.91 -64.24 -39.06
N ASP A 887 75.12 -64.32 -38.53
CA ASP A 887 75.84 -63.28 -37.77
C ASP A 887 75.38 -63.05 -36.32
N SER A 888 75.98 -63.72 -35.34
CA SER A 888 77.26 -63.41 -34.67
C SER A 888 77.21 -62.24 -33.66
N ASN A 889 77.44 -62.61 -32.40
CA ASN A 889 78.25 -61.93 -31.38
C ASN A 889 77.86 -60.54 -30.83
N ASN A 890 78.07 -60.48 -29.51
CA ASN A 890 78.71 -59.41 -28.74
C ASN A 890 77.88 -58.51 -27.80
N PHE A 891 78.36 -58.54 -26.54
CA PHE A 891 78.58 -57.45 -25.58
C PHE A 891 77.45 -57.00 -24.63
N ASN A 892 77.72 -57.31 -23.35
CA ASN A 892 77.96 -56.40 -22.22
C ASN A 892 76.85 -55.55 -21.57
N ASN A 893 76.86 -55.71 -20.24
CA ASN A 893 76.93 -54.69 -19.18
C ASN A 893 75.65 -54.03 -18.69
N ASP A 894 75.52 -54.13 -17.35
CA ASP A 894 75.36 -53.04 -16.38
C ASP A 894 74.14 -52.12 -16.55
N GLU A 895 73.51 -51.54 -15.54
CA GLU A 895 73.65 -51.49 -14.10
C GLU A 895 72.33 -50.85 -13.59
N GLU A 896 72.04 -51.10 -12.32
CA GLU A 896 71.51 -50.19 -11.31
C GLU A 896 70.50 -49.02 -11.57
N LYS A 897 69.53 -48.99 -10.63
CA LYS A 897 69.01 -47.84 -9.85
C LYS A 897 68.15 -46.78 -10.56
N LYS A 898 66.83 -46.82 -10.28
CA LYS A 898 66.23 -46.07 -9.17
C LYS A 898 64.82 -46.57 -8.85
#